data_AF-A0A3Q0KR51-F1
#
_entry.id   AF-A0A3Q0KR51-F1
#
_cell.length_a   1.000
_cell.length_b   1.000
_cell.length_c   1.000
_cell.angle_alpha   90.00
_cell.angle_beta   90.00
_cell.angle_gamma   90.00
#
_symmetry.space_group_name_H-M   'P 1'
#
loop_
_entity.id
_entity.type
_entity.pdbx_description
1 polymer ?
#
loop_
_entity_poly.entity_id
_entity_poly.type
_entity_poly.pdbx_seq_one_letter_code
_entity_poly.pdbx_strand_id
1 'polypeptide(L)'
;MALYSDSYIKKDALSSLEDLCVRCVCKNLNVLTYLSSENCEVKRKWRFPYPDFRLVARPSQKILLQLCKRNALDDDRMSLFNAESVDLMSPVIKEANVSPSSLKVLKDFRLYSLSAMNLTKVNLNTIISCLGEWTVQNLMCLNISGTSILCETHLPILVALGRFKNLSVLNASRTELSTQCLQIIADDLLNLRYLNISRTRVTDITPLLNIRDRLNGLIMHRLQLERTEDIAKLLCTVVELNQLRILDVSDKPRNSVGRYEVVDKFCSPEALPFLEHIDLSGNQFGLKLSDARALLESHPRLTFAGFASWLSSHEHELEGIYRLSHQYPHITMLGDRGDQLLLNTLTRNKDRAFYLQHALHSIFEATNNRESVKPDLLQAVLRVMRLHLRRMEMILAGTAVIYNLTRGEQSNQLPIDLLNRAVRMTLTAMEKFPDNRQLQKNCFLTLCSDTVLYRATFNCIQCCELVFNNLLSFDDIHMKRMGVAIISILAAEISTSGLSDLAKDPRRIECFLSYVAEKCLLVSDVPDLGSALRSYMPQLRLRTEGAPIFDTTLRFTLSALWNLTDECPEACLRFVRQGGLIIYEKVLKRFADQSEETKNHVYTKCLGLLNNVAEVEQTRESLLKESLMNFFFKMLRHPCIQISYFAAGIIAHLSCLKDEIWLRNIQSSRESYVKLLGQAVCNWQPPHSEMVAYRSFEPFGLLVLHPESRLEIHLWAVWAIHHILTRKEMRYVPVLCECQPLLSFLRLVVSFDEGVLCAHNLQRQLFDQETRSINNDYRDNNNDNVENNNNYCVKNSDPIRSLTTSCNVIRPQPSSIYSPSTDSDISSEVPALCEAPAGDCFMSESVQIQSLRQSSTVTHVEPVGQSAEGIAAFVGPDESQLACARLIRKMASEILASVDRTLPTLQSTSVHNYNNNRHCDPSESHS
;
A
#
# COMPACT_ATOMS: atom_id res chain seq x y z
N MET A 1 -24.62 23.72 19.09
CA MET A 1 -23.94 23.33 17.84
C MET A 1 -22.60 24.02 17.61
N ALA A 2 -22.47 25.36 17.64
CA ALA A 2 -21.19 26.05 17.34
C ALA A 2 -19.96 25.58 18.15
N LEU A 3 -20.14 25.07 19.38
CA LEU A 3 -19.07 24.47 20.18
C LEU A 3 -18.64 23.06 19.73
N TYR A 4 -19.50 22.36 18.99
CA TYR A 4 -19.33 20.96 18.53
C TYR A 4 -19.48 20.81 17.00
N SER A 5 -19.61 21.89 16.22
CA SER A 5 -20.23 21.92 14.87
C SER A 5 -19.40 21.32 13.72
N ASP A 6 -18.49 20.40 14.00
CA ASP A 6 -17.86 19.55 12.99
C ASP A 6 -18.32 18.07 13.10
N SER A 7 -19.54 17.80 13.60
CA SER A 7 -19.95 16.46 14.06
C SER A 7 -21.08 15.73 13.28
N TYR A 8 -21.65 16.27 12.20
CA TYR A 8 -22.56 15.47 11.37
C TYR A 8 -21.85 14.82 10.19
N ILE A 9 -21.78 13.49 10.22
CA ILE A 9 -21.36 12.63 9.10
C ILE A 9 -22.35 12.86 7.96
N LYS A 10 -21.94 13.62 6.93
CA LYS A 10 -22.42 13.31 5.59
C LYS A 10 -21.57 12.13 5.11
N LYS A 11 -22.21 10.97 4.92
CA LYS A 11 -21.67 9.81 4.18
C LYS A 11 -20.81 10.32 3.03
N ASP A 12 -19.54 9.94 2.99
CA ASP A 12 -18.48 10.35 2.05
C ASP A 12 -18.99 11.16 0.86
N ALA A 13 -19.41 12.39 1.12
CA ALA A 13 -19.87 13.27 0.09
C ALA A 13 -18.59 13.63 -0.65
N LEU A 14 -18.53 13.27 -1.94
CA LEU A 14 -17.61 13.88 -2.88
C LEU A 14 -17.35 15.32 -2.44
N SER A 15 -16.08 15.67 -2.26
CA SER A 15 -15.71 17.02 -1.84
C SER A 15 -16.46 18.00 -2.73
N SER A 16 -17.19 18.94 -2.13
CA SER A 16 -17.97 19.89 -2.93
C SER A 16 -17.07 20.56 -3.96
N LEU A 17 -17.64 20.97 -5.11
CA LEU A 17 -16.89 21.73 -6.11
C LEU A 17 -16.19 22.95 -5.46
N GLU A 18 -16.87 23.61 -4.52
CA GLU A 18 -16.31 24.69 -3.70
C GLU A 18 -15.05 24.26 -2.93
N ASP A 19 -15.04 23.09 -2.27
CA ASP A 19 -13.87 22.58 -1.53
C ASP A 19 -12.72 22.16 -2.46
N LEU A 20 -13.03 21.66 -3.65
CA LEU A 20 -12.03 21.39 -4.70
C LEU A 20 -11.40 22.71 -5.19
N CYS A 21 -12.22 23.72 -5.49
CA CYS A 21 -11.77 25.05 -5.89
C CYS A 21 -10.90 25.71 -4.81
N VAL A 22 -11.33 25.70 -3.54
CA VAL A 22 -10.54 26.23 -2.41
C VAL A 22 -9.18 25.54 -2.31
N ARG A 23 -9.14 24.20 -2.44
CA ARG A 23 -7.87 23.46 -2.43
C ARG A 23 -6.97 23.84 -3.60
N CYS A 24 -7.53 24.06 -4.78
CA CYS A 24 -6.83 24.51 -5.98
C CYS A 24 -6.25 25.92 -5.77
N VAL A 25 -7.07 26.86 -5.29
CA VAL A 25 -6.65 28.24 -4.98
C VAL A 25 -5.49 28.25 -3.99
N CYS A 26 -5.60 27.53 -2.88
CA CYS A 26 -4.50 27.47 -1.90
C CYS A 26 -3.24 26.77 -2.44
N LYS A 27 -3.35 25.85 -3.41
CA LYS A 27 -2.17 25.22 -4.04
C LYS A 27 -1.49 26.18 -5.03
N ASN A 28 -2.28 26.98 -5.73
CA ASN A 28 -1.81 27.90 -6.78
C ASN A 28 -1.77 29.36 -6.32
N LEU A 29 -1.65 29.60 -5.00
CA LEU A 29 -1.76 30.96 -4.43
C LEU A 29 -0.71 31.91 -5.04
N ASN A 30 0.50 31.44 -5.30
CA ASN A 30 1.57 32.24 -5.93
C ASN A 30 1.25 32.67 -7.38
N VAL A 31 0.44 31.88 -8.09
CA VAL A 31 -0.02 32.20 -9.45
C VAL A 31 -1.20 33.15 -9.40
N LEU A 32 -2.08 32.98 -8.41
CA LEU A 32 -3.30 33.79 -8.23
C LEU A 32 -3.05 35.08 -7.43
N THR A 33 -1.81 35.38 -7.06
CA THR A 33 -1.44 36.59 -6.30
C THR A 33 -0.16 37.19 -6.84
N TYR A 34 0.06 38.47 -6.59
CA TYR A 34 1.28 39.19 -6.92
C TYR A 34 1.74 40.04 -5.75
N LEU A 35 3.03 40.39 -5.73
CA LEU A 35 3.58 41.33 -4.77
C LEU A 35 3.43 42.74 -5.33
N SER A 36 2.84 43.63 -4.53
CA SER A 36 2.72 45.05 -4.79
C SER A 36 3.56 45.81 -3.77
N SER A 37 4.39 46.74 -4.24
CA SER A 37 5.13 47.68 -3.39
C SER A 37 4.35 48.99 -3.31
N GLU A 38 3.59 49.17 -2.23
CA GLU A 38 2.89 50.42 -1.94
C GLU A 38 3.46 51.01 -0.64
N ASN A 39 3.84 52.30 -0.65
CA ASN A 39 4.34 53.03 0.51
C ASN A 39 5.48 52.31 1.28
N CYS A 40 6.48 51.78 0.58
CA CYS A 40 7.61 51.03 1.14
C CYS A 40 7.27 49.71 1.86
N GLU A 41 6.01 49.27 1.85
CA GLU A 41 5.62 47.93 2.32
C GLU A 41 5.32 47.01 1.13
N VAL A 42 5.96 45.85 1.10
CA VAL A 42 5.65 44.81 0.12
C VAL A 42 4.45 44.01 0.64
N LYS A 43 3.32 44.10 -0.05
CA LYS A 43 2.09 43.37 0.28
C LYS A 43 1.66 42.47 -0.86
N ARG A 44 1.12 41.30 -0.50
CA ARG A 44 0.56 40.37 -1.48
C ARG A 44 -0.89 40.74 -1.79
N LYS A 45 -1.21 40.88 -3.07
CA LYS A 45 -2.56 41.17 -3.58
C LYS A 45 -3.06 40.07 -4.50
N TRP A 46 -4.38 39.92 -4.59
CA TRP A 46 -5.02 38.96 -5.50
C TRP A 46 -4.90 39.39 -6.96
N ARG A 47 -4.64 38.45 -7.86
CA ARG A 47 -4.83 38.62 -9.31
C ARG A 47 -6.27 38.26 -9.65
N PHE A 48 -7.15 39.25 -9.62
CA PHE A 48 -8.54 39.04 -10.00
C PHE A 48 -8.79 39.25 -11.49
N PRO A 49 -9.84 38.63 -12.06
CA PRO A 49 -10.17 38.78 -13.48
C PRO A 49 -10.61 40.20 -13.88
N TYR A 50 -11.14 41.00 -12.95
CA TYR A 50 -11.57 42.39 -13.17
C TYR A 50 -11.50 43.20 -11.85
N PRO A 51 -11.43 44.55 -11.91
CA PRO A 51 -11.13 45.42 -10.75
C PRO A 51 -12.09 45.28 -9.56
N ASP A 52 -13.39 45.13 -9.81
CA ASP A 52 -14.42 45.07 -8.75
C ASP A 52 -14.67 43.65 -8.23
N PHE A 53 -13.89 42.66 -8.68
CA PHE A 53 -14.06 41.28 -8.25
C PHE A 53 -13.67 41.16 -6.78
N ARG A 54 -14.56 40.55 -5.97
CA ARG A 54 -14.32 40.31 -4.54
C ARG A 54 -14.74 38.90 -4.15
N LEU A 55 -13.98 38.30 -3.23
CA LEU A 55 -14.34 37.00 -2.66
C LEU A 55 -15.34 37.18 -1.52
N VAL A 56 -16.56 36.67 -1.72
CA VAL A 56 -17.61 36.70 -0.68
C VAL A 56 -17.22 35.87 0.56
N ALA A 57 -17.85 36.13 1.70
CA ALA A 57 -17.41 35.64 3.01
C ALA A 57 -17.18 34.14 3.10
N ARG A 58 -18.07 33.33 2.53
CA ARG A 58 -18.02 31.87 2.66
C ARG A 58 -16.76 31.25 2.00
N PRO A 59 -16.47 31.48 0.70
CA PRO A 59 -15.19 31.07 0.10
C PRO A 59 -13.96 31.66 0.80
N SER A 60 -13.99 32.95 1.16
CA SER A 60 -12.86 33.62 1.85
C SER A 60 -12.49 32.94 3.16
N GLN A 61 -13.48 32.62 3.99
CA GLN A 61 -13.29 31.88 5.23
C GLN A 61 -12.76 30.46 4.98
N LYS A 62 -13.21 29.78 3.91
CA LYS A 62 -12.70 28.46 3.55
C LYS A 62 -11.24 28.51 3.11
N ILE A 63 -10.85 29.53 2.33
CA ILE A 63 -9.45 29.75 1.92
C ILE A 63 -8.59 30.01 3.15
N LEU A 64 -9.01 30.92 4.04
CA LEU A 64 -8.32 31.23 5.29
C LEU A 64 -8.08 29.98 6.15
N LEU A 65 -9.14 29.20 6.37
CA LEU A 65 -9.07 27.95 7.14
C LEU A 65 -8.16 26.91 6.45
N GLN A 66 -8.20 26.83 5.13
CA GLN A 66 -7.39 25.89 4.36
C GLN A 66 -5.91 26.24 4.39
N LEU A 67 -5.55 27.54 4.44
CA LEU A 67 -4.18 28.01 4.69
C LEU A 67 -3.72 27.65 6.11
N CYS A 68 -4.57 27.85 7.12
CA CYS A 68 -4.28 27.43 8.50
C CYS A 68 -4.03 25.91 8.58
N LYS A 69 -4.90 25.08 7.95
CA LYS A 69 -4.74 23.61 7.91
C LYS A 69 -3.44 23.15 7.24
N ARG A 70 -2.83 23.98 6.39
CA ARG A 70 -1.54 23.72 5.73
C ARG A 70 -0.35 24.32 6.48
N ASN A 71 -0.57 24.93 7.65
CA ASN A 71 0.43 25.71 8.38
C ASN A 71 1.11 26.77 7.50
N ALA A 72 0.34 27.38 6.59
CA ALA A 72 0.85 28.28 5.56
C ALA A 72 0.44 29.74 5.79
N LEU A 73 -0.39 30.05 6.80
CA LEU A 73 -0.84 31.41 7.07
C LEU A 73 0.21 32.17 7.89
N ASP A 74 0.78 33.21 7.28
CA ASP A 74 1.74 34.16 7.83
C ASP A 74 1.29 35.61 7.56
N ASP A 75 2.07 36.61 7.97
CA ASP A 75 1.74 38.03 7.82
C ASP A 75 1.52 38.43 6.35
N ASP A 76 2.36 37.93 5.44
CA ASP A 76 2.25 38.15 4.00
C ASP A 76 0.89 37.64 3.46
N ARG A 77 0.52 36.40 3.77
CA ARG A 77 -0.75 35.84 3.29
C ARG A 77 -1.96 36.33 4.07
N MET A 78 -1.80 36.83 5.30
CA MET A 78 -2.88 37.48 6.03
C MET A 78 -3.30 38.79 5.34
N SER A 79 -2.36 39.50 4.69
CA SER A 79 -2.65 40.74 3.95
C SER A 79 -3.63 40.56 2.76
N LEU A 80 -3.77 39.34 2.25
CA LEU A 80 -4.74 38.97 1.21
C LEU A 80 -6.21 39.08 1.67
N PHE A 81 -6.45 39.10 2.98
CA PHE A 81 -7.78 39.11 3.57
C PHE A 81 -8.22 40.52 3.97
N ASN A 82 -7.90 41.52 3.15
CA ASN A 82 -8.32 42.90 3.32
C ASN A 82 -9.75 43.16 2.80
N ALA A 83 -10.39 44.19 3.33
CA ALA A 83 -11.78 44.51 3.01
C ALA A 83 -12.01 44.90 1.54
N GLU A 84 -10.97 45.33 0.81
CA GLU A 84 -11.08 45.62 -0.62
C GLU A 84 -11.23 44.33 -1.45
N SER A 85 -10.52 43.26 -1.06
CA SER A 85 -10.44 42.02 -1.85
C SER A 85 -11.42 40.93 -1.41
N VAL A 86 -11.78 40.91 -0.13
CA VAL A 86 -12.60 39.85 0.46
C VAL A 86 -13.68 40.40 1.38
N ASP A 87 -14.61 39.52 1.75
CA ASP A 87 -15.51 39.68 2.87
C ASP A 87 -15.23 38.62 3.94
N LEU A 88 -15.49 38.92 5.21
CA LEU A 88 -15.31 38.03 6.36
C LEU A 88 -16.39 38.31 7.40
N MET A 89 -17.10 37.27 7.85
CA MET A 89 -18.11 37.37 8.91
C MET A 89 -17.81 36.47 10.12
N SER A 90 -17.13 35.35 9.89
CA SER A 90 -16.82 34.32 10.88
C SER A 90 -15.44 33.67 10.61
N PRO A 91 -14.34 34.44 10.59
CA PRO A 91 -13.00 33.92 10.33
C PRO A 91 -12.53 32.94 11.42
N VAL A 92 -11.79 31.92 10.97
CA VAL A 92 -11.12 30.94 11.83
C VAL A 92 -9.62 30.98 11.52
N ILE A 93 -8.87 31.52 12.46
CA ILE A 93 -7.41 31.64 12.45
C ILE A 93 -6.89 30.71 13.53
N LYS A 94 -6.14 29.68 13.15
CA LYS A 94 -5.63 28.69 14.08
C LYS A 94 -4.23 28.26 13.74
N GLU A 95 -3.40 28.08 14.77
CA GLU A 95 -2.01 27.61 14.62
C GLU A 95 -1.25 28.42 13.54
N ALA A 96 -1.50 29.73 13.47
CA ALA A 96 -0.99 30.60 12.42
C ALA A 96 0.14 31.49 12.96
N ASN A 97 1.12 31.76 12.11
CA ASN A 97 2.29 32.58 12.46
C ASN A 97 2.03 34.06 12.13
N VAL A 98 0.98 34.61 12.72
CA VAL A 98 0.50 35.99 12.45
C VAL A 98 0.88 36.93 13.60
N SER A 99 1.43 38.09 13.26
CA SER A 99 1.78 39.15 14.19
C SER A 99 0.58 40.05 14.53
N PRO A 100 0.68 40.86 15.61
CA PRO A 100 -0.32 41.87 15.93
C PRO A 100 -0.64 42.82 14.76
N SER A 101 0.37 43.21 13.95
CA SER A 101 0.20 44.17 12.87
C SER A 101 -0.61 43.61 11.71
N SER A 102 -0.40 42.34 11.34
CA SER A 102 -1.15 41.70 10.25
C SER A 102 -2.60 41.38 10.62
N LEU A 103 -2.86 41.07 11.90
CA LEU A 103 -4.23 40.84 12.40
C LEU A 103 -5.11 42.10 12.39
N LYS A 104 -4.54 43.31 12.32
CA LYS A 104 -5.33 44.56 12.24
C LYS A 104 -6.25 44.64 11.03
N VAL A 105 -6.02 43.82 10.01
CA VAL A 105 -6.94 43.68 8.88
C VAL A 105 -8.37 43.31 9.32
N LEU A 106 -8.52 42.65 10.48
CA LEU A 106 -9.83 42.32 11.08
C LEU A 106 -10.62 43.56 11.53
N LYS A 107 -9.97 44.72 11.67
CA LYS A 107 -10.59 45.97 12.11
C LYS A 107 -11.61 46.50 11.11
N ASP A 108 -11.42 46.20 9.84
CA ASP A 108 -12.23 46.69 8.73
C ASP A 108 -13.49 45.83 8.48
N PHE A 109 -13.65 44.72 9.23
CA PHE A 109 -14.77 43.81 9.08
C PHE A 109 -15.76 43.89 10.25
N ARG A 110 -17.02 43.60 9.94
CA ARG A 110 -18.11 43.42 10.90
C ARG A 110 -18.28 41.94 11.22
N LEU A 111 -17.56 41.45 12.22
CA LEU A 111 -17.53 40.02 12.57
C LEU A 111 -18.62 39.66 13.58
N TYR A 112 -19.34 38.58 13.31
CA TYR A 112 -20.29 37.96 14.26
C TYR A 112 -19.63 36.87 15.10
N SER A 113 -18.57 36.23 14.56
CA SER A 113 -17.81 35.19 15.24
C SER A 113 -16.32 35.33 14.92
N LEU A 114 -15.47 35.03 15.89
CA LEU A 114 -14.02 35.00 15.71
C LEU A 114 -13.44 33.78 16.42
N SER A 115 -12.69 32.96 15.69
CA SER A 115 -11.83 31.93 16.29
C SER A 115 -10.37 32.29 16.05
N ALA A 116 -9.63 32.53 17.13
CA ALA A 116 -8.21 32.86 17.17
C ALA A 116 -7.51 31.88 18.12
N MET A 117 -7.19 30.69 17.62
CA MET A 117 -6.77 29.53 18.43
C MET A 117 -5.28 29.22 18.30
N ASN A 118 -4.63 28.82 19.39
CA ASN A 118 -3.21 28.44 19.43
C ASN A 118 -2.30 29.48 18.75
N LEU A 119 -2.55 30.77 18.95
CA LEU A 119 -1.71 31.83 18.38
C LEU A 119 -0.61 32.18 19.38
N THR A 120 0.65 32.10 18.93
CA THR A 120 1.82 32.23 19.81
C THR A 120 2.37 33.66 19.90
N LYS A 121 2.08 34.51 18.91
CA LYS A 121 2.58 35.90 18.81
C LYS A 121 1.59 36.95 19.34
N VAL A 122 0.39 36.54 19.71
CA VAL A 122 -0.68 37.44 20.15
C VAL A 122 -1.37 36.88 21.38
N ASN A 123 -1.87 37.78 22.23
CA ASN A 123 -2.71 37.44 23.37
C ASN A 123 -4.13 38.00 23.15
N LEU A 124 -5.02 37.73 24.10
CA LEU A 124 -6.39 38.23 24.07
C LEU A 124 -6.48 39.76 23.91
N ASN A 125 -5.68 40.54 24.64
CA ASN A 125 -5.70 42.00 24.57
C ASN A 125 -5.28 42.51 23.19
N THR A 126 -4.27 41.89 22.59
CA THR A 126 -3.84 42.15 21.22
C THR A 126 -4.95 41.80 20.22
N ILE A 127 -5.65 40.68 20.41
CA ILE A 127 -6.78 40.32 19.54
C ILE A 127 -7.85 41.39 19.61
N ILE A 128 -8.25 41.81 20.83
CA ILE A 128 -9.27 42.84 21.03
C ILE A 128 -8.85 44.17 20.37
N SER A 129 -7.57 44.55 20.47
CA SER A 129 -7.07 45.80 19.86
C SER A 129 -7.03 45.76 18.32
N CYS A 130 -7.07 44.57 17.72
CA CYS A 130 -7.13 44.37 16.28
C CYS A 130 -8.57 44.37 15.71
N LEU A 131 -9.60 44.49 16.56
CA LEU A 131 -11.01 44.49 16.14
C LEU A 131 -11.58 45.91 16.05
N GLY A 132 -12.49 46.12 15.10
CA GLY A 132 -13.25 47.36 14.98
C GLY A 132 -14.28 47.48 16.10
N GLU A 133 -14.66 48.71 16.46
CA GLU A 133 -15.58 48.97 17.58
C GLU A 133 -16.93 48.27 17.42
N TRP A 134 -17.46 48.25 16.18
CA TRP A 134 -18.68 47.52 15.87
C TRP A 134 -18.54 46.04 16.21
N THR A 135 -17.42 45.41 15.82
CA THR A 135 -17.16 44.00 16.10
C THR A 135 -17.01 43.76 17.60
N VAL A 136 -16.27 44.61 18.32
CA VAL A 136 -16.13 44.49 19.77
C VAL A 136 -17.50 44.53 20.47
N GLN A 137 -18.44 45.36 20.04
CA GLN A 137 -19.77 45.44 20.66
C GLN A 137 -20.72 44.32 20.22
N ASN A 138 -20.58 43.81 18.99
CA ASN A 138 -21.56 42.90 18.36
C ASN A 138 -21.09 41.45 18.19
N LEU A 139 -19.84 41.11 18.54
CA LEU A 139 -19.33 39.75 18.45
C LEU A 139 -20.16 38.82 19.34
N MET A 140 -20.74 37.78 18.73
CA MET A 140 -21.59 36.81 19.43
C MET A 140 -20.83 35.57 19.88
N CYS A 141 -19.74 35.23 19.19
CA CYS A 141 -18.92 34.04 19.46
C CYS A 141 -17.43 34.36 19.41
N LEU A 142 -16.72 34.07 20.50
CA LEU A 142 -15.29 34.24 20.62
C LEU A 142 -14.64 32.92 21.06
N ASN A 143 -13.69 32.44 20.27
CA ASN A 143 -12.90 31.26 20.60
C ASN A 143 -11.42 31.61 20.60
N ILE A 144 -10.83 31.59 21.79
CA ILE A 144 -9.42 31.90 22.06
C ILE A 144 -8.66 30.67 22.58
N SER A 145 -9.15 29.47 22.27
CA SER A 145 -8.58 28.23 22.78
C SER A 145 -7.06 28.16 22.53
N GLY A 146 -6.28 27.95 23.59
CA GLY A 146 -4.82 27.84 23.50
C GLY A 146 -4.07 29.14 23.17
N THR A 147 -4.76 30.28 23.14
CA THR A 147 -4.14 31.60 22.97
C THR A 147 -4.07 32.28 24.34
N SER A 148 -2.92 32.85 24.68
CA SER A 148 -2.70 33.39 26.04
C SER A 148 -3.66 34.54 26.37
N ILE A 149 -4.14 34.56 27.61
CA ILE A 149 -4.95 35.67 28.14
C ILE A 149 -4.12 36.69 28.95
N LEU A 150 -2.83 36.44 29.13
CA LEU A 150 -1.93 37.29 29.91
C LEU A 150 -1.45 38.49 29.09
N CYS A 151 -1.35 39.66 29.71
CA CYS A 151 -0.68 40.83 29.13
C CYS A 151 0.85 40.76 29.33
N GLU A 152 1.58 41.76 28.84
CA GLU A 152 3.05 41.85 28.95
C GLU A 152 3.54 41.83 30.41
N THR A 153 2.74 42.38 31.34
CA THR A 153 3.01 42.33 32.78
C THR A 153 2.62 40.99 33.43
N HIS A 154 2.29 39.97 32.63
CA HIS A 154 1.86 38.63 33.06
C HIS A 154 0.56 38.59 33.90
N LEU A 155 -0.24 39.66 33.87
CA LEU A 155 -1.55 39.69 34.52
C LEU A 155 -2.67 39.34 33.51
N PRO A 156 -3.68 38.56 33.89
CA PRO A 156 -4.87 38.36 33.06
C PRO A 156 -5.77 39.60 33.18
N ILE A 157 -5.51 40.64 32.38
CA ILE A 157 -6.39 41.80 32.31
C ILE A 157 -7.62 41.43 31.46
N LEU A 158 -8.62 40.82 32.10
CA LEU A 158 -9.86 40.41 31.45
C LEU A 158 -10.94 41.48 31.41
N VAL A 159 -10.72 42.66 32.00
CA VAL A 159 -11.65 43.81 31.93
C VAL A 159 -12.02 44.14 30.49
N ALA A 160 -11.10 43.91 29.54
CA ALA A 160 -11.36 44.10 28.12
C ALA A 160 -12.42 43.14 27.55
N LEU A 161 -12.62 41.94 28.13
CA LEU A 161 -13.71 41.04 27.72
C LEU A 161 -15.07 41.65 27.98
N GLY A 162 -15.22 42.44 29.06
CA GLY A 162 -16.47 43.13 29.37
C GLY A 162 -16.94 44.11 28.30
N ARG A 163 -16.10 44.43 27.30
CA ARG A 163 -16.49 45.22 26.12
C ARG A 163 -17.38 44.45 25.15
N PHE A 164 -17.32 43.11 25.16
CA PHE A 164 -18.15 42.27 24.29
C PHE A 164 -19.57 42.10 24.82
N LYS A 165 -20.38 43.16 24.72
CA LYS A 165 -21.73 43.22 25.29
C LYS A 165 -22.68 42.16 24.74
N ASN A 166 -22.54 41.76 23.47
CA ASN A 166 -23.38 40.75 22.82
C ASN A 166 -22.76 39.35 22.80
N LEU A 167 -21.66 39.11 23.54
CA LEU A 167 -21.00 37.81 23.54
C LEU A 167 -21.87 36.75 24.22
N SER A 168 -22.23 35.73 23.44
CA SER A 168 -23.09 34.63 23.89
C SER A 168 -22.33 33.31 24.02
N VAL A 169 -21.24 33.14 23.27
CA VAL A 169 -20.39 31.95 23.28
C VAL A 169 -18.94 32.36 23.52
N LEU A 170 -18.34 31.84 24.59
CA LEU A 170 -16.93 32.00 24.89
C LEU A 170 -16.26 30.63 25.03
N ASN A 171 -15.24 30.39 24.20
CA ASN A 171 -14.33 29.27 24.39
C ASN A 171 -12.95 29.80 24.79
N ALA A 172 -12.62 29.62 26.07
CA ALA A 172 -11.36 29.98 26.70
C ALA A 172 -10.58 28.74 27.16
N SER A 173 -10.82 27.59 26.53
CA SER A 173 -10.13 26.35 26.89
C SER A 173 -8.63 26.42 26.65
N ARG A 174 -7.84 25.67 27.42
CA ARG A 174 -6.37 25.60 27.31
C ARG A 174 -5.68 26.97 27.45
N THR A 175 -6.26 27.87 28.25
CA THR A 175 -5.67 29.18 28.58
C THR A 175 -5.30 29.22 30.07
N GLU A 176 -4.68 30.31 30.51
CA GLU A 176 -4.29 30.55 31.90
C GLU A 176 -5.46 31.01 32.80
N LEU A 177 -6.70 30.88 32.31
CA LEU A 177 -7.92 31.29 33.01
C LEU A 177 -8.02 30.65 34.40
N SER A 178 -8.18 31.50 35.42
CA SER A 178 -8.28 31.15 36.83
C SER A 178 -9.69 31.37 37.38
N THR A 179 -9.95 30.97 38.61
CA THR A 179 -11.21 31.27 39.32
C THR A 179 -11.51 32.78 39.38
N GLN A 180 -10.50 33.63 39.59
CA GLN A 180 -10.67 35.09 39.59
C GLN A 180 -11.09 35.62 38.21
N CYS A 181 -10.52 35.04 37.15
CA CYS A 181 -10.92 35.36 35.78
C CYS A 181 -12.38 34.99 35.50
N LEU A 182 -12.84 33.87 36.07
CA LEU A 182 -14.21 33.40 35.93
C LEU A 182 -15.21 34.35 36.58
N GLN A 183 -14.84 34.96 37.72
CA GLN A 183 -15.64 36.00 38.36
C GLN A 183 -15.87 37.20 37.43
N ILE A 184 -14.79 37.73 36.84
CA ILE A 184 -14.87 38.83 35.86
C ILE A 184 -15.78 38.45 34.68
N ILE A 185 -15.64 37.22 34.17
CA ILE A 185 -16.48 36.72 33.07
C ILE A 185 -17.96 36.68 33.45
N ALA A 186 -18.28 36.18 34.66
CA ALA A 186 -19.66 36.08 35.13
C ALA A 186 -20.30 37.46 35.33
N ASP A 187 -19.53 38.43 35.83
CA ASP A 187 -20.00 39.77 36.16
C ASP A 187 -20.12 40.65 34.90
N ASP A 188 -19.14 40.59 33.98
CA ASP A 188 -19.07 41.51 32.85
C ASP A 188 -19.78 41.02 31.59
N LEU A 189 -19.86 39.70 31.36
CA LEU A 189 -20.49 39.12 30.15
C LEU A 189 -21.97 38.83 30.38
N LEU A 190 -22.78 39.86 30.25
CA LEU A 190 -24.21 39.84 30.56
C LEU A 190 -25.06 38.92 29.66
N ASN A 191 -24.59 38.64 28.44
CA ASN A 191 -25.31 37.82 27.46
C ASN A 191 -24.72 36.41 27.28
N LEU A 192 -23.75 36.02 28.10
CA LEU A 192 -23.08 34.72 27.99
C LEU A 192 -24.05 33.56 28.24
N ARG A 193 -24.13 32.63 27.28
CA ARG A 193 -24.98 31.42 27.33
C ARG A 193 -24.18 30.13 27.24
N TYR A 194 -23.00 30.17 26.63
CA TYR A 194 -22.16 28.99 26.42
C TYR A 194 -20.72 29.29 26.80
N LEU A 195 -20.17 28.50 27.71
CA LEU A 195 -18.82 28.68 28.23
C LEU A 195 -18.03 27.38 28.15
N ASN A 196 -16.84 27.44 27.56
CA ASN A 196 -15.87 26.36 27.58
C ASN A 196 -14.58 26.81 28.29
N ILE A 197 -14.32 26.22 29.45
CA ILE A 197 -13.14 26.46 30.30
C ILE A 197 -12.30 25.19 30.46
N SER A 198 -12.43 24.23 29.54
CA SER A 198 -11.68 22.97 29.58
C SER A 198 -10.16 23.21 29.67
N ARG A 199 -9.45 22.42 30.49
CA ARG A 199 -7.98 22.51 30.63
C ARG A 199 -7.50 23.91 31.04
N THR A 200 -8.18 24.52 32.00
CA THR A 200 -7.80 25.78 32.63
C THR A 200 -7.45 25.58 34.11
N ARG A 201 -7.05 26.65 34.79
CA ARG A 201 -6.68 26.65 36.23
C ARG A 201 -7.87 27.04 37.13
N VAL A 202 -9.10 26.93 36.63
CA VAL A 202 -10.30 27.15 37.42
C VAL A 202 -10.43 26.02 38.43
N THR A 203 -10.44 26.37 39.71
CA THR A 203 -10.63 25.43 40.82
C THR A 203 -11.99 25.57 41.49
N ASP A 204 -12.67 26.69 41.29
CA ASP A 204 -13.97 27.00 41.86
C ASP A 204 -14.84 27.67 40.79
N ILE A 205 -16.05 27.14 40.62
CA ILE A 205 -17.01 27.59 39.59
C ILE A 205 -18.22 28.30 40.20
N THR A 206 -18.25 28.51 41.52
CA THR A 206 -19.32 29.28 42.20
C THR A 206 -19.61 30.65 41.59
N PRO A 207 -18.67 31.39 40.95
CA PRO A 207 -19.00 32.61 40.23
C PRO A 207 -20.07 32.44 39.13
N LEU A 208 -20.20 31.24 38.56
CA LEU A 208 -21.21 30.96 37.54
C LEU A 208 -22.65 30.99 38.08
N LEU A 209 -22.84 30.95 39.41
CA LEU A 209 -24.15 31.12 40.02
C LEU A 209 -24.76 32.49 39.70
N ASN A 210 -23.92 33.52 39.51
CA ASN A 210 -24.36 34.87 39.07
C ASN A 210 -25.00 34.85 37.67
N ILE A 211 -24.79 33.79 36.88
CA ILE A 211 -25.27 33.66 35.51
C ILE A 211 -26.13 32.41 35.30
N ARG A 212 -26.54 31.73 36.39
CA ARG A 212 -27.30 30.46 36.36
C ARG A 212 -28.60 30.53 35.58
N ASP A 213 -29.24 31.70 35.54
CA ASP A 213 -30.53 31.91 34.87
C ASP A 213 -30.42 32.05 33.34
N ARG A 214 -29.19 32.09 32.80
CA ARG A 214 -28.94 32.24 31.35
C ARG A 214 -27.91 31.26 30.76
N LEU A 215 -27.13 30.59 31.61
CA LEU A 215 -26.09 29.66 31.17
C LEU A 215 -26.72 28.35 30.68
N ASN A 216 -26.66 28.13 29.37
CA ASN A 216 -27.24 26.96 28.70
C ASN A 216 -26.22 25.86 28.43
N GLY A 217 -24.92 26.17 28.36
CA GLY A 217 -23.90 25.17 28.12
C GLY A 217 -22.59 25.45 28.81
N LEU A 218 -22.06 24.43 29.49
CA LEU A 218 -20.83 24.50 30.27
C LEU A 218 -19.95 23.29 29.96
N ILE A 219 -18.74 23.55 29.44
CA ILE A 219 -17.75 22.52 29.13
C ILE A 219 -16.50 22.76 29.97
N MET A 220 -16.17 21.79 30.82
CA MET A 220 -15.13 21.85 31.85
C MET A 220 -14.23 20.60 31.80
N HIS A 221 -13.91 20.13 30.60
CA HIS A 221 -13.10 18.94 30.42
C HIS A 221 -11.70 19.14 31.01
N ARG A 222 -11.25 18.26 31.91
CA ARG A 222 -9.91 18.29 32.55
C ARG A 222 -9.57 19.64 33.19
N LEU A 223 -10.41 20.15 34.09
CA LEU A 223 -10.00 21.24 34.98
C LEU A 223 -8.86 20.78 35.92
N GLN A 224 -7.99 21.70 36.32
CA GLN A 224 -6.90 21.41 37.26
C GLN A 224 -7.42 21.33 38.71
N LEU A 225 -8.20 20.29 39.00
CA LEU A 225 -8.77 20.03 40.33
C LEU A 225 -7.95 18.96 41.04
N GLU A 226 -7.14 19.38 42.00
CA GLU A 226 -6.23 18.48 42.73
C GLU A 226 -6.89 17.89 43.98
N ARG A 227 -7.70 18.67 44.71
CA ARG A 227 -8.33 18.23 45.96
C ARG A 227 -9.71 17.63 45.72
N THR A 228 -10.06 16.62 46.54
CA THR A 228 -11.37 15.96 46.51
C THR A 228 -12.52 16.90 46.89
N GLU A 229 -12.27 17.85 47.79
CA GLU A 229 -13.23 18.89 48.21
C GLU A 229 -13.63 19.80 47.05
N ASP A 230 -12.67 20.18 46.19
CA ASP A 230 -12.93 21.05 45.04
C ASP A 230 -13.86 20.35 44.02
N ILE A 231 -13.76 19.01 43.90
CA ILE A 231 -14.62 18.20 43.02
C ILE A 231 -16.05 18.11 43.56
N ALA A 232 -16.20 17.86 44.86
CA ALA A 232 -17.52 17.84 45.50
C ALA A 232 -18.19 19.21 45.35
N LYS A 233 -17.45 20.29 45.62
CA LYS A 233 -17.92 21.67 45.48
C LYS A 233 -18.32 22.01 44.04
N LEU A 234 -17.54 21.55 43.05
CA LEU A 234 -17.90 21.68 41.64
C LEU A 234 -19.27 21.06 41.37
N LEU A 235 -19.48 19.81 41.80
CA LEU A 235 -20.73 19.11 41.54
C LEU A 235 -21.92 19.76 42.28
N CYS A 236 -21.72 20.22 43.52
CA CYS A 236 -22.72 21.02 44.25
C CYS A 236 -23.14 22.26 43.46
N THR A 237 -22.16 22.99 42.91
CA THR A 237 -22.42 24.20 42.12
C THR A 237 -23.16 23.88 40.83
N VAL A 238 -22.76 22.80 40.14
CA VAL A 238 -23.41 22.35 38.90
C VAL A 238 -24.89 22.10 39.10
N VAL A 239 -25.29 21.46 40.20
CA VAL A 239 -26.70 21.16 40.50
C VAL A 239 -27.57 22.43 40.60
N GLU A 240 -26.99 23.58 40.94
CA GLU A 240 -27.70 24.86 41.03
C GLU A 240 -27.82 25.61 39.69
N LEU A 241 -27.16 25.13 38.63
CA LEU A 241 -27.18 25.73 37.30
C LEU A 241 -28.38 25.23 36.47
N ASN A 242 -29.59 25.52 36.94
CA ASN A 242 -30.84 24.92 36.48
C ASN A 242 -31.19 25.12 35.00
N GLN A 243 -30.60 26.11 34.31
CA GLN A 243 -30.83 26.38 32.88
C GLN A 243 -29.91 25.60 31.94
N LEU A 244 -28.97 24.81 32.47
CA LEU A 244 -28.05 24.04 31.65
C LEU A 244 -28.77 23.00 30.80
N ARG A 245 -28.39 22.97 29.52
CA ARG A 245 -28.76 21.97 28.51
C ARG A 245 -27.58 21.11 28.12
N ILE A 246 -26.37 21.68 28.18
CA ILE A 246 -25.12 21.01 27.83
C ILE A 246 -24.17 21.07 29.02
N LEU A 247 -23.80 19.92 29.56
CA LEU A 247 -22.81 19.79 30.61
C LEU A 247 -21.74 18.78 30.20
N ASP A 248 -20.49 19.20 30.24
CA ASP A 248 -19.35 18.32 30.01
C ASP A 248 -18.36 18.48 31.15
N VAL A 249 -18.30 17.46 32.01
CA VAL A 249 -17.42 17.38 33.18
C VAL A 249 -16.49 16.18 33.04
N SER A 250 -16.14 15.84 31.79
CA SER A 250 -15.28 14.71 31.49
C SER A 250 -13.83 14.94 31.97
N ASP A 251 -13.19 13.92 32.52
CA ASP A 251 -11.81 14.01 33.01
C ASP A 251 -11.03 12.71 32.71
N LYS A 252 -9.74 12.63 33.05
CA LYS A 252 -9.04 11.35 33.14
C LYS A 252 -9.64 10.51 34.28
N PRO A 253 -9.63 9.17 34.17
CA PRO A 253 -10.00 8.31 35.29
C PRO A 253 -9.03 8.52 36.47
N ARG A 254 -9.58 8.46 37.68
CA ARG A 254 -8.83 8.52 38.95
C ARG A 254 -8.93 7.16 39.64
N ASN A 255 -7.80 6.62 40.11
CA ASN A 255 -7.72 5.25 40.64
C ASN A 255 -8.52 5.00 41.93
N SER A 256 -8.92 6.04 42.66
CA SER A 256 -9.37 5.92 44.06
C SER A 256 -10.36 7.03 44.45
N VAL A 257 -11.51 7.10 43.79
CA VAL A 257 -12.56 8.04 44.18
C VAL A 257 -13.75 7.26 44.71
N GLY A 258 -14.03 7.42 46.01
CA GLY A 258 -15.30 7.01 46.58
C GLY A 258 -16.44 7.84 46.00
N ARG A 259 -17.63 7.25 45.88
CA ARG A 259 -18.83 7.97 45.41
C ARG A 259 -19.11 9.17 46.30
N TYR A 260 -19.22 10.36 45.71
CA TYR A 260 -19.58 11.57 46.46
C TYR A 260 -21.06 11.59 46.82
N GLU A 261 -21.41 12.11 48.00
CA GLU A 261 -22.81 12.21 48.46
C GLU A 261 -23.68 13.09 47.55
N VAL A 262 -23.10 14.15 46.98
CA VAL A 262 -23.79 15.05 46.04
C VAL A 262 -24.24 14.36 44.75
N VAL A 263 -23.73 13.16 44.44
CA VAL A 263 -24.18 12.38 43.27
C VAL A 263 -25.68 12.08 43.35
N ASP A 264 -26.23 11.82 44.55
CA ASP A 264 -27.67 11.59 44.71
C ASP A 264 -28.50 12.80 44.27
N LYS A 265 -28.08 14.01 44.69
CA LYS A 265 -28.71 15.25 44.29
C LYS A 265 -28.52 15.54 42.80
N PHE A 266 -27.36 15.18 42.24
CA PHE A 266 -27.06 15.39 40.83
C PHE A 266 -27.89 14.50 39.88
N CYS A 267 -28.20 13.27 40.31
CA CYS A 267 -29.02 12.35 39.54
C CYS A 267 -30.54 12.53 39.76
N SER A 268 -30.95 13.42 40.67
CA SER A 268 -32.36 13.63 41.00
C SER A 268 -33.12 14.38 39.88
N PRO A 269 -34.44 14.22 39.75
CA PRO A 269 -35.24 14.91 38.73
C PRO A 269 -35.29 16.43 38.87
N GLU A 270 -34.98 16.96 40.06
CA GLU A 270 -34.97 18.40 40.34
C GLU A 270 -33.68 19.08 39.85
N ALA A 271 -32.59 18.33 39.73
CA ALA A 271 -31.34 18.84 39.19
C ALA A 271 -31.45 18.98 37.67
N LEU A 272 -30.87 20.06 37.11
CA LEU A 272 -30.66 20.24 35.67
C LEU A 272 -31.88 19.88 34.78
N PRO A 273 -33.09 20.44 35.02
CA PRO A 273 -34.34 19.99 34.39
C PRO A 273 -34.40 20.14 32.86
N PHE A 274 -33.50 20.94 32.27
CA PHE A 274 -33.41 21.17 30.83
C PHE A 274 -32.25 20.43 30.14
N LEU A 275 -31.58 19.50 30.84
CA LEU A 275 -30.40 18.82 30.33
C LEU A 275 -30.71 17.99 29.08
N GLU A 276 -29.97 18.26 28.00
CA GLU A 276 -30.06 17.57 26.71
C GLU A 276 -28.79 16.77 26.41
N HIS A 277 -27.67 17.17 27.01
CA HIS A 277 -26.34 16.65 26.71
C HIS A 277 -25.49 16.59 27.96
N ILE A 278 -25.01 15.40 28.31
CA ILE A 278 -24.13 15.20 29.45
C ILE A 278 -22.91 14.35 29.10
N ASP A 279 -21.71 14.75 29.52
CA ASP A 279 -20.49 13.97 29.37
C ASP A 279 -19.80 13.78 30.72
N LEU A 280 -19.83 12.53 31.21
CA LEU A 280 -19.25 12.05 32.46
C LEU A 280 -18.08 11.08 32.21
N SER A 281 -17.50 11.12 31.02
CA SER A 281 -16.38 10.23 30.67
C SER A 281 -15.21 10.43 31.64
N GLY A 282 -14.59 9.32 32.08
CA GLY A 282 -13.57 9.29 33.13
C GLY A 282 -14.10 9.11 34.56
N ASN A 283 -15.42 9.24 34.78
CA ASN A 283 -16.09 8.96 36.06
C ASN A 283 -15.42 9.60 37.31
N GLN A 284 -15.09 10.90 37.25
CA GLN A 284 -14.39 11.56 38.34
C GLN A 284 -15.18 11.71 39.65
N PHE A 285 -16.48 11.39 39.65
CA PHE A 285 -17.36 11.50 40.83
C PHE A 285 -17.70 10.15 41.47
N GLY A 286 -17.14 9.04 40.96
CA GLY A 286 -17.41 7.71 41.49
C GLY A 286 -18.87 7.26 41.29
N LEU A 287 -19.48 7.61 40.16
CA LEU A 287 -20.82 7.14 39.79
C LEU A 287 -20.83 5.62 39.63
N LYS A 288 -21.94 5.02 40.05
CA LYS A 288 -22.27 3.61 39.83
C LYS A 288 -23.26 3.46 38.67
N LEU A 289 -23.49 2.22 38.25
CA LEU A 289 -24.50 1.90 37.24
C LEU A 289 -25.91 2.39 37.62
N SER A 290 -26.28 2.33 38.90
CA SER A 290 -27.56 2.84 39.41
C SER A 290 -27.70 4.34 39.17
N ASP A 291 -26.61 5.10 39.31
CA ASP A 291 -26.60 6.56 39.14
C ASP A 291 -26.74 6.93 37.66
N ALA A 292 -26.05 6.19 36.78
CA ALA A 292 -26.21 6.33 35.34
C ALA A 292 -27.65 6.03 34.91
N ARG A 293 -28.26 4.95 35.42
CA ARG A 293 -29.68 4.64 35.16
C ARG A 293 -30.60 5.75 35.66
N ALA A 294 -30.43 6.17 36.91
CA ALA A 294 -31.23 7.23 37.52
C ALA A 294 -31.17 8.52 36.69
N LEU A 295 -29.98 8.92 36.23
CA LEU A 295 -29.77 10.09 35.38
C LEU A 295 -30.54 10.00 34.05
N LEU A 296 -30.51 8.83 33.39
CA LEU A 296 -31.22 8.61 32.12
C LEU A 296 -32.74 8.60 32.31
N GLU A 297 -33.23 8.08 33.44
CA GLU A 297 -34.66 8.06 33.79
C GLU A 297 -35.17 9.46 34.20
N SER A 298 -34.38 10.20 34.98
CA SER A 298 -34.79 11.49 35.53
C SER A 298 -34.72 12.64 34.53
N HIS A 299 -33.97 12.51 33.44
CA HIS A 299 -33.76 13.56 32.43
C HIS A 299 -34.26 13.14 31.03
N PRO A 300 -35.58 13.19 30.76
CA PRO A 300 -36.17 12.71 29.51
C PRO A 300 -35.81 13.53 28.26
N ARG A 301 -35.18 14.70 28.43
CA ARG A 301 -34.69 15.54 27.32
C ARG A 301 -33.30 15.13 26.84
N LEU A 302 -32.63 14.21 27.53
CA LEU A 302 -31.30 13.75 27.13
C LEU A 302 -31.34 13.13 25.74
N THR A 303 -30.43 13.60 24.89
CA THR A 303 -30.16 13.06 23.55
C THR A 303 -28.75 12.48 23.45
N PHE A 304 -27.92 12.72 24.47
CA PHE A 304 -26.55 12.20 24.55
C PHE A 304 -26.10 12.03 25.99
N ALA A 305 -25.37 10.95 26.24
CA ALA A 305 -24.70 10.70 27.51
C ALA A 305 -23.30 10.07 27.33
N GLY A 306 -22.26 10.70 27.87
CA GLY A 306 -20.88 10.22 27.79
C GLY A 306 -20.49 9.41 29.02
N PHE A 307 -20.25 8.10 28.85
CA PHE A 307 -19.83 7.18 29.91
C PHE A 307 -18.55 6.41 29.53
N ALA A 308 -17.66 7.03 28.74
CA ALA A 308 -16.43 6.37 28.28
C ALA A 308 -15.29 6.49 29.30
N SER A 309 -14.32 5.58 29.19
CA SER A 309 -13.13 5.49 30.04
C SER A 309 -13.43 5.43 31.53
N TRP A 310 -14.44 4.66 31.91
CA TRP A 310 -14.62 4.23 33.28
C TRP A 310 -13.54 3.17 33.61
N LEU A 311 -13.09 3.10 34.86
CA LEU A 311 -12.02 2.17 35.26
C LEU A 311 -12.43 0.71 34.96
N SER A 312 -11.51 -0.07 34.40
CA SER A 312 -11.75 -1.49 34.03
C SER A 312 -12.12 -2.40 35.19
N SER A 313 -11.80 -2.02 36.44
CA SER A 313 -12.25 -2.70 37.66
C SER A 313 -13.77 -2.69 37.85
N HIS A 314 -14.50 -1.88 37.08
CA HIS A 314 -15.96 -1.72 37.12
C HIS A 314 -16.63 -2.51 35.98
N GLU A 315 -16.25 -3.78 35.78
CA GLU A 315 -16.77 -4.58 34.67
C GLU A 315 -18.30 -4.66 34.66
N HIS A 316 -18.92 -4.77 35.85
CA HIS A 316 -20.37 -4.74 36.01
C HIS A 316 -20.99 -3.43 35.51
N GLU A 317 -20.36 -2.29 35.79
CA GLU A 317 -20.79 -0.99 35.29
C GLU A 317 -20.62 -0.89 33.77
N LEU A 318 -19.48 -1.32 33.21
CA LEU A 318 -19.21 -1.26 31.78
C LEU A 318 -20.25 -2.05 30.98
N GLU A 319 -20.55 -3.28 31.42
CA GLU A 319 -21.59 -4.12 30.84
C GLU A 319 -22.99 -3.52 31.06
N GLY A 320 -23.25 -2.95 32.23
CA GLY A 320 -24.50 -2.26 32.51
C GLY A 320 -24.77 -1.05 31.60
N ILE A 321 -23.75 -0.23 31.35
CA ILE A 321 -23.82 0.90 30.41
C ILE A 321 -24.11 0.41 28.99
N TYR A 322 -23.47 -0.69 28.56
CA TYR A 322 -23.76 -1.31 27.28
C TYR A 322 -25.24 -1.74 27.16
N ARG A 323 -25.81 -2.36 28.20
CA ARG A 323 -27.24 -2.72 28.23
C ARG A 323 -28.15 -1.49 28.22
N LEU A 324 -27.82 -0.46 29.00
CA LEU A 324 -28.57 0.81 28.99
C LEU A 324 -28.62 1.43 27.58
N SER A 325 -27.55 1.31 26.78
CA SER A 325 -27.57 1.83 25.41
C SER A 325 -28.61 1.19 24.49
N HIS A 326 -29.00 -0.06 24.77
CA HIS A 326 -30.09 -0.73 24.05
C HIS A 326 -31.46 -0.30 24.55
N GLN A 327 -31.57 0.00 25.86
CA GLN A 327 -32.80 0.47 26.47
C GLN A 327 -33.13 1.92 26.07
N TYR A 328 -32.11 2.74 25.82
CA TYR A 328 -32.24 4.15 25.44
C TYR A 328 -31.64 4.45 24.06
N PRO A 329 -32.17 3.87 22.96
CA PRO A 329 -31.57 4.00 21.62
C PRO A 329 -31.66 5.42 21.03
N HIS A 330 -32.56 6.26 21.56
CA HIS A 330 -32.67 7.68 21.19
C HIS A 330 -31.55 8.55 21.80
N ILE A 331 -30.80 8.01 22.76
CA ILE A 331 -29.66 8.67 23.40
C ILE A 331 -28.37 8.16 22.76
N THR A 332 -27.63 9.06 22.13
CA THR A 332 -26.29 8.72 21.64
C THR A 332 -25.35 8.59 22.82
N MET A 333 -24.97 7.36 23.17
CA MET A 333 -24.10 7.09 24.30
C MET A 333 -22.64 6.87 23.88
N LEU A 334 -21.70 7.28 24.75
CA LEU A 334 -20.30 6.85 24.69
C LEU A 334 -20.05 5.79 25.76
N GLY A 335 -19.19 4.82 25.46
CA GLY A 335 -18.80 3.79 26.42
C GLY A 335 -17.59 3.00 25.95
N ASP A 336 -17.19 2.03 26.78
CA ASP A 336 -16.02 1.18 26.57
C ASP A 336 -16.36 -0.24 26.11
N ARG A 337 -17.64 -0.60 26.01
CA ARG A 337 -18.10 -1.91 25.50
C ARG A 337 -19.19 -1.75 24.45
N GLY A 338 -19.22 -2.64 23.47
CA GLY A 338 -20.19 -2.63 22.38
C GLY A 338 -19.77 -1.77 21.19
N ASP A 339 -19.97 -2.28 19.98
CA ASP A 339 -19.46 -1.65 18.76
C ASP A 339 -20.00 -0.24 18.55
N GLN A 340 -21.30 -0.01 18.79
CA GLN A 340 -21.91 1.30 18.59
C GLN A 340 -21.38 2.33 19.59
N LEU A 341 -21.21 1.96 20.86
CA LEU A 341 -20.64 2.85 21.88
C LEU A 341 -19.18 3.16 21.58
N LEU A 342 -18.38 2.17 21.21
CA LEU A 342 -16.99 2.34 20.82
C LEU A 342 -16.85 3.20 19.55
N LEU A 343 -17.69 2.98 18.55
CA LEU A 343 -17.76 3.80 17.34
C LEU A 343 -18.11 5.26 17.67
N ASN A 344 -19.11 5.48 18.54
CA ASN A 344 -19.45 6.82 19.01
C ASN A 344 -18.27 7.46 19.75
N THR A 345 -17.56 6.71 20.60
CA THR A 345 -16.37 7.17 21.33
C THR A 345 -15.26 7.59 20.36
N LEU A 346 -14.96 6.80 19.33
CA LEU A 346 -13.94 7.13 18.33
C LEU A 346 -14.33 8.33 17.44
N THR A 347 -15.61 8.40 17.04
CA THR A 347 -16.08 9.42 16.08
C THR A 347 -16.20 10.81 16.71
N ARG A 348 -16.57 10.88 17.99
CA ARG A 348 -16.78 12.13 18.72
C ARG A 348 -15.49 12.73 19.28
N ASN A 349 -14.62 11.90 19.86
CA ASN A 349 -13.46 12.36 20.63
C ASN A 349 -12.22 12.66 19.77
N LYS A 350 -12.24 13.70 18.92
CA LYS A 350 -11.12 13.99 18.01
C LYS A 350 -9.78 14.29 18.71
N ASP A 351 -9.82 15.06 19.80
CA ASP A 351 -8.64 15.59 20.51
C ASP A 351 -8.49 15.05 21.95
N ARG A 352 -9.27 14.03 22.32
CA ARG A 352 -9.22 13.38 23.65
C ARG A 352 -8.54 12.02 23.56
N ALA A 353 -7.23 12.07 23.31
CA ALA A 353 -6.43 10.89 23.01
C ALA A 353 -6.48 9.78 24.07
N PHE A 354 -6.68 10.11 25.35
CA PHE A 354 -6.80 9.10 26.40
C PHE A 354 -8.02 8.19 26.16
N TYR A 355 -9.19 8.79 25.87
CA TYR A 355 -10.41 8.03 25.59
C TYR A 355 -10.29 7.23 24.29
N LEU A 356 -9.66 7.82 23.27
CA LEU A 356 -9.40 7.14 22.01
C LEU A 356 -8.49 5.92 22.20
N GLN A 357 -7.42 6.06 22.98
CA GLN A 357 -6.50 4.96 23.27
C GLN A 357 -7.20 3.82 24.03
N HIS A 358 -7.99 4.15 25.04
CA HIS A 358 -8.78 3.18 25.80
C HIS A 358 -9.82 2.46 24.91
N ALA A 359 -10.49 3.23 24.04
CA ALA A 359 -11.43 2.67 23.08
C ALA A 359 -10.74 1.74 22.08
N LEU A 360 -9.55 2.09 21.55
CA LEU A 360 -8.79 1.19 20.68
C LEU A 360 -8.41 -0.12 21.38
N HIS A 361 -8.01 -0.05 22.65
CA HIS A 361 -7.73 -1.24 23.45
C HIS A 361 -8.98 -2.11 23.65
N SER A 362 -10.10 -1.49 24.00
CA SER A 362 -11.38 -2.19 24.17
C SER A 362 -11.88 -2.82 22.87
N ILE A 363 -11.68 -2.13 21.73
CA ILE A 363 -11.96 -2.68 20.40
C ILE A 363 -11.07 -3.88 20.13
N PHE A 364 -9.76 -3.79 20.42
CA PHE A 364 -8.84 -4.91 20.23
C PHE A 364 -9.31 -6.15 20.98
N GLU A 365 -9.67 -6.03 22.26
CA GLU A 365 -10.21 -7.14 23.06
C GLU A 365 -11.52 -7.68 22.48
N ALA A 366 -12.48 -6.80 22.14
CA ALA A 366 -13.76 -7.18 21.55
C ALA A 366 -13.66 -7.74 20.11
N THR A 367 -12.49 -7.65 19.48
CA THR A 367 -12.25 -8.13 18.11
C THR A 367 -11.42 -9.42 18.05
N ASN A 368 -10.99 -9.95 19.21
CA ASN A 368 -10.00 -11.02 19.24
C ASN A 368 -10.54 -12.40 18.78
N ASN A 369 -11.84 -12.68 18.85
CA ASN A 369 -12.43 -13.99 18.51
C ASN A 369 -13.53 -13.89 17.42
N ARG A 370 -13.38 -12.99 16.46
CA ARG A 370 -14.52 -12.47 15.68
C ARG A 370 -15.17 -13.39 14.65
N GLU A 371 -16.48 -13.19 14.51
CA GLU A 371 -17.37 -13.78 13.49
C GLU A 371 -18.05 -12.75 12.57
N SER A 372 -17.76 -11.43 12.67
CA SER A 372 -18.42 -10.43 11.81
C SER A 372 -17.55 -9.24 11.38
N VAL A 373 -17.87 -8.74 10.18
CA VAL A 373 -17.21 -7.61 9.50
C VAL A 373 -17.74 -6.28 10.02
N LYS A 374 -16.84 -5.34 10.36
CA LYS A 374 -17.23 -4.03 10.92
C LYS A 374 -16.55 -2.86 10.18
N PRO A 375 -17.08 -2.47 9.00
CA PRO A 375 -16.45 -1.46 8.14
C PRO A 375 -16.45 -0.07 8.80
N ASP A 376 -17.54 0.33 9.46
CA ASP A 376 -17.63 1.64 10.11
C ASP A 376 -16.61 1.79 11.24
N LEU A 377 -16.39 0.71 12.00
CA LEU A 377 -15.40 0.68 13.06
C LEU A 377 -13.98 0.80 12.50
N LEU A 378 -13.66 0.06 11.43
CA LEU A 378 -12.37 0.18 10.73
C LEU A 378 -12.18 1.61 10.18
N GLN A 379 -13.20 2.21 9.58
CA GLN A 379 -13.14 3.58 9.09
C GLN A 379 -12.86 4.60 10.21
N ALA A 380 -13.49 4.42 11.37
CA ALA A 380 -13.26 5.26 12.55
C ALA A 380 -11.84 5.09 13.12
N VAL A 381 -11.33 3.86 13.21
CA VAL A 381 -9.96 3.55 13.65
C VAL A 381 -8.94 4.22 12.73
N LEU A 382 -9.08 4.07 11.41
CA LEU A 382 -8.20 4.70 10.43
C LEU A 382 -8.21 6.23 10.53
N ARG A 383 -9.36 6.83 10.81
CA ARG A 383 -9.48 8.27 11.06
C ARG A 383 -8.71 8.68 12.31
N VAL A 384 -8.86 7.95 13.40
CA VAL A 384 -8.17 8.23 14.67
C VAL A 384 -6.66 8.12 14.50
N MET A 385 -6.18 7.05 13.87
CA MET A 385 -4.76 6.90 13.56
C MET A 385 -4.23 8.08 12.73
N ARG A 386 -4.97 8.51 11.70
CA ARG A 386 -4.59 9.66 10.87
C ARG A 386 -4.47 10.97 11.66
N LEU A 387 -5.38 11.19 12.61
CA LEU A 387 -5.36 12.39 13.47
C LEU A 387 -4.18 12.39 14.45
N HIS A 388 -3.70 11.22 14.84
CA HIS A 388 -2.68 11.03 15.87
C HIS A 388 -1.41 10.33 15.33
N LEU A 389 -1.06 10.56 14.05
CA LEU A 389 0.09 9.94 13.37
C LEU A 389 1.46 10.15 14.04
N ARG A 390 1.56 11.11 14.96
CA ARG A 390 2.80 11.39 15.72
C ARG A 390 2.87 10.65 17.06
N ARG A 391 1.80 9.97 17.48
CA ARG A 391 1.68 9.32 18.78
C ARG A 391 1.85 7.82 18.63
N MET A 392 3.02 7.31 19.01
CA MET A 392 3.39 5.90 18.90
C MET A 392 2.33 4.99 19.53
N GLU A 393 1.88 5.31 20.73
CA GLU A 393 0.92 4.53 21.50
C GLU A 393 -0.44 4.40 20.79
N MET A 394 -0.87 5.44 20.08
CA MET A 394 -2.11 5.42 19.31
C MET A 394 -1.97 4.57 18.06
N ILE A 395 -0.82 4.67 17.38
CA ILE A 395 -0.56 3.92 16.16
C ILE A 395 -0.35 2.44 16.46
N LEU A 396 0.36 2.10 17.54
CA LEU A 396 0.52 0.72 18.01
C LEU A 396 -0.82 0.05 18.31
N ALA A 397 -1.70 0.73 19.07
CA ALA A 397 -3.04 0.22 19.34
C ALA A 397 -3.88 0.12 18.06
N GLY A 398 -3.80 1.14 17.19
CA GLY A 398 -4.50 1.16 15.91
C GLY A 398 -4.09 0.03 14.97
N THR A 399 -2.80 -0.30 14.85
CA THR A 399 -2.34 -1.41 13.99
C THR A 399 -2.79 -2.77 14.51
N ALA A 400 -2.84 -2.97 15.83
CA ALA A 400 -3.40 -4.18 16.42
C ALA A 400 -4.89 -4.34 16.08
N VAL A 401 -5.65 -3.24 16.13
CA VAL A 401 -7.07 -3.25 15.74
C VAL A 401 -7.25 -3.47 14.24
N ILE A 402 -6.44 -2.83 13.38
CA ILE A 402 -6.48 -3.07 11.93
C ILE A 402 -6.31 -4.57 11.64
N TYR A 403 -5.27 -5.20 12.20
CA TYR A 403 -5.04 -6.63 12.01
C TYR A 403 -6.29 -7.46 12.36
N ASN A 404 -6.89 -7.23 13.53
CA ASN A 404 -8.09 -7.97 13.94
C ASN A 404 -9.30 -7.69 13.03
N LEU A 405 -9.39 -6.50 12.43
CA LEU A 405 -10.48 -6.10 11.54
C LEU A 405 -10.28 -6.52 10.08
N THR A 406 -9.07 -6.95 9.67
CA THR A 406 -8.74 -7.33 8.29
C THR A 406 -8.23 -8.75 8.14
N ARG A 407 -8.31 -9.60 9.18
CA ARG A 407 -7.91 -11.01 9.13
C ARG A 407 -9.10 -11.94 8.91
N GLY A 408 -8.82 -13.15 8.41
CA GLY A 408 -9.81 -14.22 8.19
C GLY A 408 -10.67 -14.02 6.95
N GLU A 409 -11.39 -15.07 6.54
CA GLU A 409 -12.16 -15.10 5.28
C GLU A 409 -13.24 -14.03 5.19
N GLN A 410 -13.84 -13.66 6.32
CA GLN A 410 -14.90 -12.64 6.38
C GLN A 410 -14.41 -11.26 5.93
N SER A 411 -13.11 -10.97 6.06
CA SER A 411 -12.53 -9.73 5.56
C SER A 411 -12.67 -9.58 4.03
N ASN A 412 -13.04 -10.65 3.32
CA ASN A 412 -13.42 -10.61 1.90
C ASN A 412 -14.65 -9.74 1.63
N GLN A 413 -15.51 -9.50 2.61
CA GLN A 413 -16.67 -8.62 2.47
C GLN A 413 -16.35 -7.13 2.73
N LEU A 414 -15.12 -6.80 3.14
CA LEU A 414 -14.73 -5.40 3.33
C LEU A 414 -14.72 -4.65 1.98
N PRO A 415 -15.23 -3.40 1.95
CA PRO A 415 -15.09 -2.52 0.79
C PRO A 415 -13.63 -2.35 0.39
N ILE A 416 -13.33 -2.49 -0.89
CA ILE A 416 -11.96 -2.48 -1.41
C ILE A 416 -11.22 -1.17 -1.07
N ASP A 417 -11.89 -0.02 -1.17
CA ASP A 417 -11.31 1.27 -0.82
C ASP A 417 -10.92 1.37 0.66
N LEU A 418 -11.70 0.73 1.54
CA LEU A 418 -11.43 0.71 2.97
C LEU A 418 -10.25 -0.21 3.29
N LEU A 419 -10.17 -1.38 2.65
CA LEU A 419 -9.02 -2.28 2.73
C LEU A 419 -7.75 -1.59 2.25
N ASN A 420 -7.81 -0.92 1.09
CA ASN A 420 -6.69 -0.13 0.53
C ASN A 420 -6.23 1.00 1.46
N ARG A 421 -7.16 1.62 2.20
CA ARG A 421 -6.83 2.64 3.21
C ARG A 421 -6.19 2.01 4.45
N ALA A 422 -6.64 0.84 4.87
CA ALA A 422 -6.03 0.10 5.97
C ALA A 422 -4.58 -0.28 5.64
N VAL A 423 -4.33 -0.86 4.47
CA VAL A 423 -2.98 -1.21 4.03
C VAL A 423 -2.08 0.02 3.94
N ARG A 424 -2.53 1.13 3.34
CA ARG A 424 -1.76 2.38 3.30
C ARG A 424 -1.43 2.94 4.69
N MET A 425 -2.36 2.83 5.64
CA MET A 425 -2.11 3.23 7.03
C MET A 425 -1.08 2.30 7.69
N THR A 426 -1.14 1.00 7.44
CA THR A 426 -0.16 0.01 7.90
C THR A 426 1.24 0.33 7.36
N LEU A 427 1.39 0.60 6.06
CA LEU A 427 2.67 1.00 5.47
C LEU A 427 3.19 2.33 6.06
N THR A 428 2.30 3.31 6.25
CA THR A 428 2.65 4.59 6.89
C THR A 428 3.13 4.39 8.33
N ALA A 429 2.53 3.46 9.07
CA ALA A 429 2.94 3.12 10.43
C ALA A 429 4.34 2.48 10.45
N MET A 430 4.61 1.56 9.51
CA MET A 430 5.94 0.93 9.38
C MET A 430 7.03 1.96 9.08
N GLU A 431 6.77 2.88 8.15
CA GLU A 431 7.71 3.93 7.73
C GLU A 431 8.01 4.93 8.86
N LYS A 432 6.98 5.30 9.64
CA LYS A 432 7.14 6.27 10.73
C LYS A 432 7.83 5.71 11.97
N PHE A 433 7.69 4.41 12.21
CA PHE A 433 8.15 3.76 13.43
C PHE A 433 8.97 2.50 13.13
N PRO A 434 10.06 2.61 12.34
CA PRO A 434 10.85 1.47 11.90
C PRO A 434 11.44 0.69 13.08
N ASP A 435 11.85 1.38 14.15
CA ASP A 435 12.54 0.77 15.29
C ASP A 435 11.58 0.05 16.28
N ASN A 436 10.26 0.22 16.14
CA ASN A 436 9.31 -0.39 17.08
C ASN A 436 8.96 -1.83 16.67
N ARG A 437 9.68 -2.80 17.22
CA ARG A 437 9.49 -4.23 16.94
C ARG A 437 8.04 -4.72 17.06
N GLN A 438 7.31 -4.32 18.10
CA GLN A 438 5.93 -4.79 18.30
C GLN A 438 4.97 -4.19 17.27
N LEU A 439 5.13 -2.91 16.94
CA LEU A 439 4.36 -2.26 15.88
C LEU A 439 4.61 -2.95 14.54
N GLN A 440 5.88 -3.24 14.23
CA GLN A 440 6.26 -3.93 13.01
C GLN A 440 5.63 -5.33 12.93
N LYS A 441 5.60 -6.09 14.03
CA LYS A 441 4.90 -7.39 14.09
C LYS A 441 3.42 -7.27 13.73
N ASN A 442 2.70 -6.30 14.30
CA ASN A 442 1.29 -6.06 13.98
C ASN A 442 1.10 -5.72 12.49
N CYS A 443 2.01 -4.93 11.92
CA CYS A 443 1.98 -4.58 10.50
C CYS A 443 2.21 -5.80 9.60
N PHE A 444 3.19 -6.65 9.91
CA PHE A 444 3.44 -7.89 9.18
C PHE A 444 2.25 -8.85 9.23
N LEU A 445 1.61 -8.99 10.39
CA LEU A 445 0.40 -9.81 10.53
C LEU A 445 -0.74 -9.33 9.63
N THR A 446 -0.86 -8.02 9.43
CA THR A 446 -1.84 -7.44 8.51
C THR A 446 -1.45 -7.70 7.05
N LEU A 447 -0.20 -7.39 6.69
CA LEU A 447 0.29 -7.47 5.32
C LEU A 447 0.40 -8.91 4.80
N CYS A 448 0.62 -9.88 5.68
CA CYS A 448 0.73 -11.30 5.33
C CYS A 448 -0.62 -12.01 5.20
N SER A 449 -1.75 -11.30 5.32
CA SER A 449 -3.07 -11.91 5.14
C SER A 449 -3.43 -12.06 3.66
N ASP A 450 -4.02 -13.19 3.28
CA ASP A 450 -4.38 -13.50 1.88
C ASP A 450 -5.33 -12.45 1.30
N THR A 451 -6.32 -12.00 2.08
CA THR A 451 -7.22 -10.92 1.68
C THR A 451 -6.46 -9.64 1.34
N VAL A 452 -5.42 -9.28 2.08
CA VAL A 452 -4.59 -8.11 1.75
C VAL A 452 -3.74 -8.38 0.51
N LEU A 453 -3.04 -9.51 0.45
CA LEU A 453 -2.08 -9.81 -0.62
C LEU A 453 -2.74 -9.97 -2.00
N TYR A 454 -3.96 -10.54 -2.06
CA TYR A 454 -4.63 -10.83 -3.32
C TYR A 454 -5.72 -9.82 -3.70
N ARG A 455 -6.37 -9.15 -2.73
CA ARG A 455 -7.45 -8.19 -3.05
C ARG A 455 -7.02 -6.74 -2.99
N ALA A 456 -6.14 -6.36 -2.05
CA ALA A 456 -5.82 -4.95 -1.85
C ALA A 456 -4.93 -4.39 -2.96
N THR A 457 -5.14 -3.13 -3.32
CA THR A 457 -4.33 -2.40 -4.29
C THR A 457 -3.52 -1.31 -3.59
N PHE A 458 -2.21 -1.48 -3.55
CA PHE A 458 -1.26 -0.61 -2.87
C PHE A 458 0.10 -0.63 -3.58
N ASN A 459 1.05 0.19 -3.11
CA ASN A 459 2.39 0.23 -3.69
C ASN A 459 3.19 -0.99 -3.24
N CYS A 460 3.25 -2.03 -4.08
CA CYS A 460 3.97 -3.28 -3.80
C CYS A 460 5.47 -3.05 -3.62
N ILE A 461 6.08 -2.14 -4.40
CA ILE A 461 7.50 -1.81 -4.28
C ILE A 461 7.78 -1.24 -2.89
N GLN A 462 7.05 -0.19 -2.48
CA GLN A 462 7.19 0.41 -1.14
C GLN A 462 6.99 -0.63 -0.03
N CYS A 463 6.02 -1.53 -0.19
CA CYS A 463 5.79 -2.61 0.76
C CYS A 463 7.01 -3.52 0.88
N CYS A 464 7.55 -4.00 -0.25
CA CYS A 464 8.77 -4.81 -0.26
C CYS A 464 9.96 -4.07 0.36
N GLU A 465 10.14 -2.78 0.08
CA GLU A 465 11.22 -1.98 0.69
C GLU A 465 11.11 -1.91 2.21
N LEU A 466 9.91 -1.65 2.74
CA LEU A 466 9.65 -1.60 4.18
C LEU A 466 9.84 -2.98 4.84
N VAL A 467 9.39 -4.05 4.19
CA VAL A 467 9.61 -5.42 4.66
C VAL A 467 11.10 -5.75 4.67
N PHE A 468 11.84 -5.42 3.61
CA PHE A 468 13.29 -5.63 3.57
C PHE A 468 14.01 -4.85 4.66
N ASN A 469 13.71 -3.56 4.82
CA ASN A 469 14.31 -2.73 5.87
C ASN A 469 14.08 -3.37 7.24
N ASN A 470 12.87 -3.87 7.48
CA ASN A 470 12.53 -4.55 8.71
C ASN A 470 13.31 -5.88 8.91
N LEU A 471 13.39 -6.73 7.88
CA LEU A 471 14.15 -7.98 7.91
C LEU A 471 15.66 -7.76 8.14
N LEU A 472 16.18 -6.63 7.69
CA LEU A 472 17.57 -6.21 7.92
C LEU A 472 17.78 -5.64 9.33
N SER A 473 16.75 -5.06 9.95
CA SER A 473 16.83 -4.45 11.28
C SER A 473 16.53 -5.41 12.43
N PHE A 474 15.69 -6.43 12.21
CA PHE A 474 15.23 -7.33 13.27
C PHE A 474 15.53 -8.80 12.99
N ASP A 475 16.21 -9.44 13.93
CA ASP A 475 16.37 -10.89 13.96
C ASP A 475 15.20 -11.55 14.73
N ASP A 476 14.07 -11.76 14.05
CA ASP A 476 12.87 -12.39 14.62
C ASP A 476 12.31 -13.46 13.66
N ILE A 477 12.20 -14.71 14.14
CA ILE A 477 11.80 -15.86 13.32
C ILE A 477 10.42 -15.69 12.67
N HIS A 478 9.46 -15.08 13.35
CA HIS A 478 8.11 -14.91 12.83
C HIS A 478 8.08 -13.81 11.77
N MET A 479 8.83 -12.72 11.99
CA MET A 479 8.98 -11.64 11.02
C MET A 479 9.72 -12.11 9.78
N LYS A 480 10.77 -12.93 9.92
CA LYS A 480 11.46 -13.59 8.80
C LYS A 480 10.46 -14.37 7.95
N ARG A 481 9.73 -15.30 8.56
CA ARG A 481 8.75 -16.15 7.88
C ARG A 481 7.67 -15.34 7.15
N MET A 482 7.08 -14.34 7.81
CA MET A 482 6.04 -13.50 7.19
C MET A 482 6.63 -12.60 6.09
N GLY A 483 7.82 -12.04 6.29
CA GLY A 483 8.47 -11.15 5.33
C GLY A 483 8.82 -11.84 4.03
N VAL A 484 9.38 -13.06 4.10
CA VAL A 484 9.67 -13.85 2.90
C VAL A 484 8.39 -14.28 2.19
N ALA A 485 7.31 -14.58 2.92
CA ALA A 485 6.01 -14.90 2.33
C ALA A 485 5.43 -13.71 1.56
N ILE A 486 5.39 -12.53 2.20
CA ILE A 486 4.93 -11.28 1.58
C ILE A 486 5.72 -10.99 0.30
N ILE A 487 7.06 -11.01 0.37
CA ILE A 487 7.91 -10.71 -0.79
C ILE A 487 7.75 -11.77 -1.88
N SER A 488 7.60 -13.06 -1.52
CA SER A 488 7.41 -14.13 -2.50
C SER A 488 6.18 -13.94 -3.36
N ILE A 489 5.09 -13.39 -2.80
CA ILE A 489 3.86 -13.10 -3.52
C ILE A 489 3.97 -11.78 -4.28
N LEU A 490 4.37 -10.70 -3.60
CA LEU A 490 4.41 -9.37 -4.23
C LEU A 490 5.44 -9.25 -5.35
N ALA A 491 6.58 -9.95 -5.26
CA ALA A 491 7.60 -9.90 -6.31
C ALA A 491 7.08 -10.38 -7.67
N ALA A 492 6.13 -11.32 -7.70
CA ALA A 492 5.51 -11.80 -8.94
C ALA A 492 4.68 -10.72 -9.66
N GLU A 493 4.16 -9.74 -8.93
CA GLU A 493 3.28 -8.68 -9.45
C GLU A 493 4.01 -7.35 -9.71
N ILE A 494 5.25 -7.21 -9.22
CA ILE A 494 6.06 -5.99 -9.42
C ILE A 494 6.63 -5.99 -10.84
N SER A 495 6.66 -4.82 -11.49
CA SER A 495 7.28 -4.63 -12.80
C SER A 495 8.80 -4.88 -12.78
N THR A 496 9.39 -5.22 -13.92
CA THR A 496 10.85 -5.43 -14.06
C THR A 496 11.66 -4.22 -13.56
N SER A 497 11.20 -2.99 -13.87
CA SER A 497 11.79 -1.75 -13.35
C SER A 497 11.74 -1.66 -11.82
N GLY A 498 10.63 -2.06 -11.20
CA GLY A 498 10.48 -2.09 -9.74
C GLY A 498 11.34 -3.15 -9.07
N LEU A 499 11.50 -4.32 -9.70
CA LEU A 499 12.43 -5.36 -9.25
C LEU A 499 13.88 -4.87 -9.33
N SER A 500 14.23 -4.15 -10.40
CA SER A 500 15.55 -3.54 -10.56
C SER A 500 15.83 -2.52 -9.46
N ASP A 501 14.85 -1.66 -9.13
CA ASP A 501 14.93 -0.74 -7.99
C ASP A 501 15.12 -1.48 -6.66
N LEU A 502 14.43 -2.61 -6.47
CA LEU A 502 14.62 -3.44 -5.28
C LEU A 502 16.04 -4.02 -5.21
N ALA A 503 16.59 -4.49 -6.33
CA ALA A 503 17.91 -5.12 -6.41
C ALA A 503 19.10 -4.15 -6.27
N LYS A 504 18.87 -2.83 -6.36
CA LYS A 504 19.91 -1.81 -6.15
C LYS A 504 20.61 -1.93 -4.80
N ASP A 505 19.87 -2.27 -3.74
CA ASP A 505 20.45 -2.50 -2.42
C ASP A 505 20.98 -3.96 -2.28
N PRO A 506 22.31 -4.17 -2.24
CA PRO A 506 22.89 -5.51 -2.14
C PRO A 506 22.41 -6.31 -0.94
N ARG A 507 22.09 -5.63 0.18
CA ARG A 507 21.75 -6.27 1.45
C ARG A 507 20.48 -7.10 1.35
N ARG A 508 19.59 -6.78 0.41
CA ARG A 508 18.30 -7.48 0.23
C ARG A 508 18.51 -8.89 -0.29
N ILE A 509 19.37 -9.06 -1.30
CA ILE A 509 19.74 -10.39 -1.81
C ILE A 509 20.61 -11.13 -0.81
N GLU A 510 21.56 -10.45 -0.14
CA GLU A 510 22.36 -11.05 0.95
C GLU A 510 21.48 -11.58 2.09
N CYS A 511 20.41 -10.87 2.45
CA CYS A 511 19.45 -11.27 3.47
C CYS A 511 18.74 -12.59 3.12
N PHE A 512 18.35 -12.78 1.86
CA PHE A 512 17.74 -14.05 1.45
C PHE A 512 18.76 -15.17 1.30
N LEU A 513 19.95 -14.86 0.78
CA LEU A 513 21.05 -15.82 0.71
C LEU A 513 21.50 -16.28 2.11
N SER A 514 21.48 -15.40 3.12
CA SER A 514 21.77 -15.78 4.50
C SER A 514 20.74 -16.75 5.05
N TYR A 515 19.45 -16.55 4.78
CA TYR A 515 18.40 -17.48 5.22
C TYR A 515 18.54 -18.85 4.55
N VAL A 516 18.87 -18.89 3.25
CA VAL A 516 19.16 -20.15 2.55
C VAL A 516 20.39 -20.83 3.17
N ALA A 517 21.46 -20.08 3.43
CA ALA A 517 22.68 -20.62 4.00
C ALA A 517 22.47 -21.19 5.42
N GLU A 518 21.80 -20.44 6.30
CA GLU A 518 21.50 -20.85 7.68
C GLU A 518 20.63 -22.12 7.76
N LYS A 519 19.71 -22.29 6.81
CA LYS A 519 18.83 -23.47 6.77
C LYS A 519 19.52 -24.68 6.16
N CYS A 520 20.35 -24.50 5.14
CA CYS A 520 20.83 -25.61 4.31
C CYS A 520 22.28 -26.04 4.62
N LEU A 521 23.15 -25.10 4.95
CA LEU A 521 24.60 -25.30 5.01
C LEU A 521 25.08 -25.55 6.44
N LEU A 522 26.22 -26.24 6.53
CA LEU A 522 26.98 -26.47 7.75
C LEU A 522 28.23 -25.59 7.78
N VAL A 523 28.84 -25.43 8.96
CA VAL A 523 30.14 -24.75 9.11
C VAL A 523 31.20 -25.37 8.20
N SER A 524 31.16 -26.68 7.95
CA SER A 524 32.08 -27.38 7.04
C SER A 524 31.90 -27.01 5.55
N ASP A 525 30.74 -26.49 5.15
CA ASP A 525 30.48 -26.10 3.76
C ASP A 525 31.12 -24.75 3.40
N VAL A 526 31.61 -24.02 4.42
CA VAL A 526 31.92 -22.60 4.38
C VAL A 526 33.35 -22.22 4.04
N PRO A 527 34.40 -22.98 4.44
CA PRO A 527 35.77 -22.67 4.02
C PRO A 527 35.92 -22.54 2.50
N ASP A 528 35.09 -23.27 1.74
CA ASP A 528 35.04 -23.25 0.28
C ASP A 528 34.33 -22.01 -0.30
N LEU A 529 33.63 -21.20 0.50
CA LEU A 529 32.78 -20.10 0.01
C LEU A 529 33.56 -18.84 -0.40
N GLY A 530 34.87 -18.81 -0.22
CA GLY A 530 35.78 -17.81 -0.81
C GLY A 530 35.49 -16.35 -0.43
N SER A 531 36.01 -15.43 -1.25
CA SER A 531 35.88 -13.98 -1.07
C SER A 531 34.45 -13.43 -1.20
N ALA A 532 33.54 -14.19 -1.80
CA ALA A 532 32.24 -13.71 -2.26
C ALA A 532 31.24 -13.45 -1.12
N LEU A 533 31.35 -14.18 0.01
CA LEU A 533 30.44 -14.01 1.14
C LEU A 533 30.92 -13.01 2.19
N ARG A 534 32.10 -12.39 2.01
CA ARG A 534 32.78 -11.63 3.08
C ARG A 534 31.92 -10.54 3.75
N SER A 535 30.98 -9.93 3.04
CA SER A 535 30.13 -8.86 3.59
C SER A 535 29.12 -9.35 4.64
N TYR A 536 28.56 -10.56 4.49
CA TYR A 536 27.49 -11.05 5.37
C TYR A 536 27.79 -12.40 6.04
N MET A 537 28.84 -13.10 5.63
CA MET A 537 29.32 -14.35 6.24
C MET A 537 29.53 -14.26 7.76
N PRO A 538 30.11 -13.19 8.33
CA PRO A 538 30.31 -13.10 9.79
C PRO A 538 29.00 -13.11 10.60
N GLN A 539 27.86 -12.85 9.96
CA GLN A 539 26.55 -12.78 10.61
C GLN A 539 25.77 -14.10 10.52
N LEU A 540 26.24 -15.07 9.71
CA LEU A 540 25.54 -16.34 9.47
C LEU A 540 25.59 -17.24 10.70
N ARG A 541 24.42 -17.70 11.15
CA ARG A 541 24.32 -18.70 12.23
C ARG A 541 24.22 -20.11 11.68
N LEU A 542 25.38 -20.65 11.31
CA LEU A 542 25.48 -21.97 10.69
C LEU A 542 25.58 -23.08 11.73
N ARG A 543 24.98 -24.23 11.42
CA ARG A 543 25.02 -25.43 12.26
C ARG A 543 26.31 -26.21 11.99
N THR A 544 26.80 -26.95 12.98
CA THR A 544 27.98 -27.81 12.82
C THR A 544 27.64 -29.13 12.14
N GLU A 545 26.42 -29.65 12.37
CA GLU A 545 25.96 -30.95 11.88
C GLU A 545 24.44 -30.98 11.64
N GLY A 546 23.96 -32.10 11.08
CA GLY A 546 22.54 -32.37 10.83
C GLY A 546 22.12 -32.21 9.38
N ALA A 547 20.89 -32.61 9.05
CA ALA A 547 20.28 -32.47 7.72
C ALA A 547 19.88 -31.01 7.42
N PRO A 548 19.74 -30.59 6.14
CA PRO A 548 19.20 -29.26 5.82
C PRO A 548 17.76 -29.10 6.33
N ILE A 549 17.41 -27.90 6.82
CA ILE A 549 16.07 -27.61 7.37
C ILE A 549 15.15 -27.12 6.26
N PHE A 550 14.15 -27.92 5.91
CA PHE A 550 13.14 -27.57 4.90
C PHE A 550 11.82 -27.12 5.54
N ASP A 551 11.78 -25.86 5.99
CA ASP A 551 10.59 -25.24 6.59
C ASP A 551 9.90 -24.25 5.63
N THR A 552 8.79 -23.65 6.09
CA THR A 552 8.04 -22.63 5.34
C THR A 552 8.90 -21.41 4.98
N THR A 553 9.83 -21.03 5.85
CA THR A 553 10.73 -19.89 5.61
C THR A 553 11.66 -20.19 4.43
N LEU A 554 12.24 -21.38 4.35
CA LEU A 554 13.08 -21.75 3.20
C LEU A 554 12.27 -21.82 1.90
N ARG A 555 11.09 -22.45 1.91
CA ARG A 555 10.19 -22.54 0.73
C ARG A 555 9.87 -21.16 0.15
N PHE A 556 9.48 -20.21 1.00
CA PHE A 556 9.18 -18.84 0.57
C PHE A 556 10.43 -18.04 0.19
N THR A 557 11.55 -18.21 0.89
CA THR A 557 12.81 -17.55 0.51
C THR A 557 13.25 -17.95 -0.89
N LEU A 558 13.20 -19.25 -1.23
CA LEU A 558 13.56 -19.73 -2.58
C LEU A 558 12.59 -19.20 -3.65
N SER A 559 11.29 -19.19 -3.34
CA SER A 559 10.28 -18.63 -4.27
C SER A 559 10.45 -17.12 -4.45
N ALA A 560 10.77 -16.39 -3.39
CA ALA A 560 11.01 -14.95 -3.45
C ALA A 560 12.25 -14.61 -4.26
N LEU A 561 13.36 -15.34 -4.07
CA LEU A 561 14.57 -15.17 -4.87
C LEU A 561 14.28 -15.39 -6.36
N TRP A 562 13.58 -16.48 -6.72
CA TRP A 562 13.20 -16.75 -8.10
C TRP A 562 12.38 -15.59 -8.69
N ASN A 563 11.32 -15.16 -8.01
CA ASN A 563 10.46 -14.07 -8.49
C ASN A 563 11.16 -12.70 -8.56
N LEU A 564 12.16 -12.44 -7.70
CA LEU A 564 12.96 -11.21 -7.74
C LEU A 564 13.94 -11.18 -8.92
N THR A 565 14.42 -12.34 -9.36
CA THR A 565 15.36 -12.47 -10.49
C THR A 565 14.67 -12.55 -11.86
N ASP A 566 13.36 -12.71 -11.88
CA ASP A 566 12.57 -12.91 -13.09
C ASP A 566 12.55 -11.68 -13.99
N GLU A 567 13.06 -11.82 -15.22
CA GLU A 567 13.28 -10.75 -16.20
C GLU A 567 13.98 -9.50 -15.59
N CYS A 568 14.87 -9.71 -14.61
CA CYS A 568 15.57 -8.63 -13.90
C CYS A 568 17.11 -8.87 -13.90
N PRO A 569 17.82 -8.37 -14.93
CA PRO A 569 19.28 -8.55 -15.05
C PRO A 569 20.05 -8.05 -13.84
N GLU A 570 19.68 -6.90 -13.25
CA GLU A 570 20.35 -6.37 -12.05
C GLU A 570 20.23 -7.32 -10.86
N ALA A 571 19.08 -7.95 -10.65
CA ALA A 571 18.87 -8.93 -9.58
C ALA A 571 19.70 -10.21 -9.82
N CYS A 572 19.75 -10.71 -11.05
CA CYS A 572 20.60 -11.85 -11.43
C CYS A 572 22.09 -11.55 -11.20
N LEU A 573 22.58 -10.40 -11.69
CA LEU A 573 23.96 -9.96 -11.44
C LEU A 573 24.24 -9.82 -9.95
N ARG A 574 23.29 -9.28 -9.17
CA ARG A 574 23.44 -9.15 -7.73
C ARG A 574 23.52 -10.52 -7.06
N PHE A 575 22.63 -11.45 -7.40
CA PHE A 575 22.66 -12.82 -6.89
C PHE A 575 24.01 -13.49 -7.12
N VAL A 576 24.55 -13.40 -8.34
CA VAL A 576 25.86 -13.98 -8.68
C VAL A 576 26.98 -13.32 -7.88
N ARG A 577 27.04 -11.98 -7.84
CA ARG A 577 28.08 -11.22 -7.13
C ARG A 577 28.11 -11.50 -5.63
N GLN A 578 26.96 -11.78 -5.02
CA GLN A 578 26.82 -12.07 -3.60
C GLN A 578 27.02 -13.55 -3.26
N GLY A 579 27.59 -14.34 -4.17
CA GLY A 579 27.94 -15.75 -3.93
C GLY A 579 26.77 -16.72 -4.06
N GLY A 580 25.63 -16.29 -4.63
CA GLY A 580 24.42 -17.11 -4.75
C GLY A 580 24.64 -18.45 -5.47
N LEU A 581 25.48 -18.47 -6.52
CA LEU A 581 25.82 -19.72 -7.23
C LEU A 581 26.53 -20.76 -6.36
N ILE A 582 27.45 -20.31 -5.51
CA ILE A 582 28.22 -21.22 -4.64
C ILE A 582 27.31 -21.78 -3.55
N ILE A 583 26.45 -20.92 -2.98
CA ILE A 583 25.41 -21.36 -2.02
C ILE A 583 24.49 -22.39 -2.68
N TYR A 584 23.99 -22.12 -3.88
CA TYR A 584 23.06 -23.02 -4.58
C TYR A 584 23.72 -24.36 -4.93
N GLU A 585 24.98 -24.37 -5.34
CA GLU A 585 25.72 -25.62 -5.60
C GLU A 585 25.77 -26.50 -4.33
N LYS A 586 26.07 -25.91 -3.18
CA LYS A 586 26.10 -26.64 -1.91
C LYS A 586 24.69 -27.07 -1.48
N VAL A 587 23.67 -26.22 -1.64
CA VAL A 587 22.26 -26.55 -1.37
C VAL A 587 21.83 -27.78 -2.18
N LEU A 588 22.06 -27.77 -3.51
CA LEU A 588 21.68 -28.88 -4.39
C LEU A 588 22.34 -30.21 -3.98
N LYS A 589 23.61 -30.18 -3.55
CA LYS A 589 24.31 -31.36 -3.01
C LYS A 589 23.71 -31.82 -1.68
N ARG A 590 23.44 -30.90 -0.76
CA ARG A 590 22.90 -31.21 0.58
C ARG A 590 21.49 -31.80 0.54
N PHE A 591 20.71 -31.46 -0.48
CA PHE A 591 19.36 -32.01 -0.70
C PHE A 591 19.32 -33.30 -1.53
N ALA A 592 20.46 -33.80 -2.02
CA ALA A 592 20.51 -35.00 -2.86
C ALA A 592 19.98 -36.27 -2.16
N ASP A 593 20.19 -36.37 -0.84
CA ASP A 593 19.80 -37.53 -0.01
C ASP A 593 18.51 -37.30 0.80
N GLN A 594 17.76 -36.23 0.52
CA GLN A 594 16.48 -35.95 1.18
C GLN A 594 15.33 -36.69 0.49
N SER A 595 14.13 -36.68 1.09
CA SER A 595 12.94 -37.27 0.46
C SER A 595 12.71 -36.67 -0.93
N GLU A 596 12.27 -37.50 -1.88
CA GLU A 596 12.09 -37.08 -3.28
C GLU A 596 11.17 -35.87 -3.42
N GLU A 597 10.10 -35.77 -2.62
CA GLU A 597 9.22 -34.59 -2.61
C GLU A 597 9.96 -33.31 -2.22
N THR A 598 10.72 -33.34 -1.12
CA THR A 598 11.48 -32.18 -0.62
C THR A 598 12.61 -31.82 -1.58
N LYS A 599 13.35 -32.82 -2.05
CA LYS A 599 14.41 -32.66 -3.04
C LYS A 599 13.87 -32.04 -4.32
N ASN A 600 12.75 -32.55 -4.84
CA ASN A 600 12.15 -32.03 -6.08
C ASN A 600 11.67 -30.58 -5.92
N HIS A 601 11.09 -30.23 -4.78
CA HIS A 601 10.68 -28.86 -4.50
C HIS A 601 11.89 -27.91 -4.52
N VAL A 602 12.95 -28.24 -3.78
CA VAL A 602 14.17 -27.41 -3.72
C VAL A 602 14.85 -27.32 -5.09
N TYR A 603 14.98 -28.44 -5.80
CA TYR A 603 15.62 -28.47 -7.11
C TYR A 603 14.85 -27.62 -8.13
N THR A 604 13.53 -27.72 -8.15
CA THR A 604 12.68 -26.91 -9.03
C THR A 604 12.88 -25.42 -8.79
N LYS A 605 12.85 -24.98 -7.52
CA LYS A 605 13.04 -23.57 -7.18
C LYS A 605 14.45 -23.07 -7.47
N CYS A 606 15.47 -23.87 -7.15
CA CYS A 606 16.86 -23.51 -7.42
C CYS A 606 17.13 -23.42 -8.92
N LEU A 607 16.71 -24.42 -9.70
CA LEU A 607 16.90 -24.44 -11.15
C LEU A 607 16.07 -23.37 -11.85
N GLY A 608 14.87 -23.05 -11.37
CA GLY A 608 14.07 -21.94 -11.86
C GLY A 608 14.83 -20.61 -11.79
N LEU A 609 15.40 -20.29 -10.63
CA LEU A 609 16.27 -19.10 -10.50
C LEU A 609 17.51 -19.19 -11.39
N LEU A 610 18.19 -20.33 -11.44
CA LEU A 610 19.41 -20.47 -12.23
C LEU A 610 19.13 -20.37 -13.74
N ASN A 611 17.94 -20.76 -14.20
CA ASN A 611 17.48 -20.50 -15.55
C ASN A 611 17.36 -18.99 -15.81
N ASN A 612 16.76 -18.23 -14.90
CA ASN A 612 16.71 -16.76 -15.00
C ASN A 612 18.11 -16.13 -15.01
N VAL A 613 19.08 -16.70 -14.27
CA VAL A 613 20.48 -16.29 -14.32
C VAL A 613 21.14 -16.67 -15.66
N ALA A 614 20.72 -17.75 -16.31
CA ALA A 614 21.24 -18.15 -17.62
C ALA A 614 20.67 -17.27 -18.76
N GLU A 615 19.46 -16.76 -18.61
CA GLU A 615 18.84 -15.83 -19.56
C GLU A 615 19.68 -14.55 -19.74
N VAL A 616 20.27 -14.05 -18.65
CA VAL A 616 21.08 -12.83 -18.61
C VAL A 616 22.50 -13.08 -19.14
N GLU A 617 22.84 -12.48 -20.28
CA GLU A 617 24.10 -12.70 -21.01
C GLU A 617 25.34 -12.51 -20.12
N GLN A 618 25.37 -11.45 -19.30
CA GLN A 618 26.52 -11.11 -18.45
C GLN A 618 26.79 -12.13 -17.33
N THR A 619 25.82 -12.99 -17.00
CA THR A 619 25.95 -13.99 -15.94
C THR A 619 26.17 -15.41 -16.47
N ARG A 620 25.99 -15.67 -17.77
CA ARG A 620 26.13 -17.02 -18.37
C ARG A 620 27.49 -17.66 -18.08
N GLU A 621 28.58 -16.91 -18.25
CA GLU A 621 29.92 -17.44 -17.97
C GLU A 621 30.07 -17.91 -16.52
N SER A 622 29.44 -17.23 -15.56
CA SER A 622 29.55 -17.58 -14.14
C SER A 622 28.92 -18.94 -13.79
N LEU A 623 28.02 -19.44 -14.64
CA LEU A 623 27.39 -20.76 -14.52
C LEU A 623 28.22 -21.89 -15.13
N LEU A 624 29.21 -21.59 -16.00
CA LEU A 624 30.10 -22.59 -16.59
C LEU A 624 31.12 -23.10 -15.56
N LYS A 625 30.65 -23.91 -14.62
CA LYS A 625 31.47 -24.65 -13.65
C LYS A 625 31.23 -26.14 -13.84
N GLU A 626 32.29 -26.95 -13.84
CA GLU A 626 32.13 -28.40 -14.09
C GLU A 626 31.13 -29.08 -13.15
N SER A 627 31.13 -28.73 -11.86
CA SER A 627 30.20 -29.30 -10.89
C SER A 627 28.74 -28.98 -11.20
N LEU A 628 28.45 -27.74 -11.64
CA LEU A 628 27.12 -27.31 -12.05
C LEU A 628 26.72 -27.91 -13.40
N MET A 629 27.63 -27.91 -14.38
CA MET A 629 27.36 -28.48 -15.70
C MET A 629 27.09 -29.98 -15.63
N ASN A 630 27.88 -30.72 -14.84
CA ASN A 630 27.63 -32.15 -14.57
C ASN A 630 26.27 -32.37 -13.89
N PHE A 631 25.89 -31.47 -12.97
CA PHE A 631 24.58 -31.51 -12.34
C PHE A 631 23.46 -31.28 -13.36
N PHE A 632 23.52 -30.22 -14.17
CA PHE A 632 22.51 -29.93 -15.21
C PHE A 632 22.40 -31.05 -16.23
N PHE A 633 23.54 -31.61 -16.67
CA PHE A 633 23.59 -32.75 -17.58
C PHE A 633 22.86 -33.97 -17.00
N LYS A 634 23.04 -34.27 -15.71
CA LYS A 634 22.29 -35.31 -15.01
C LYS A 634 20.80 -34.97 -14.91
N MET A 635 20.47 -33.70 -14.66
CA MET A 635 19.09 -33.25 -14.49
C MET A 635 18.27 -33.27 -15.79
N LEU A 636 18.88 -33.26 -16.98
CA LEU A 636 18.15 -33.42 -18.26
C LEU A 636 17.33 -34.72 -18.35
N ARG A 637 17.73 -35.76 -17.60
CA ARG A 637 17.06 -37.07 -17.54
C ARG A 637 16.28 -37.28 -16.24
N HIS A 638 15.99 -36.20 -15.52
CA HIS A 638 15.31 -36.32 -14.24
C HIS A 638 13.84 -36.75 -14.45
N PRO A 639 13.29 -37.68 -13.63
CA PRO A 639 11.90 -38.14 -13.78
C PRO A 639 10.87 -37.02 -13.62
N CYS A 640 11.12 -36.06 -12.73
CA CYS A 640 10.31 -34.85 -12.64
C CYS A 640 10.59 -33.91 -13.81
N ILE A 641 9.59 -33.74 -14.68
CA ILE A 641 9.67 -32.90 -15.88
C ILE A 641 10.05 -31.45 -15.57
N GLN A 642 9.60 -30.87 -14.46
CA GLN A 642 9.92 -29.47 -14.10
C GLN A 642 11.44 -29.27 -13.93
N ILE A 643 12.11 -30.24 -13.32
CA ILE A 643 13.56 -30.21 -13.10
C ILE A 643 14.31 -30.36 -14.42
N SER A 644 13.90 -31.33 -15.24
CA SER A 644 14.47 -31.54 -16.59
C SER A 644 14.27 -30.31 -17.47
N TYR A 645 13.11 -29.67 -17.38
CA TYR A 645 12.75 -28.45 -18.10
C TYR A 645 13.67 -27.28 -17.78
N PHE A 646 13.91 -26.98 -16.50
CA PHE A 646 14.81 -25.89 -16.13
C PHE A 646 16.27 -26.20 -16.42
N ALA A 647 16.71 -27.45 -16.23
CA ALA A 647 18.07 -27.85 -16.59
C ALA A 647 18.32 -27.69 -18.11
N ALA A 648 17.32 -28.02 -18.92
CA ALA A 648 17.35 -27.81 -20.35
C ALA A 648 17.42 -26.33 -20.73
N GLY A 649 16.62 -25.48 -20.08
CA GLY A 649 16.68 -24.02 -20.28
C GLY A 649 18.04 -23.42 -19.96
N ILE A 650 18.67 -23.84 -18.86
CA ILE A 650 20.02 -23.42 -18.50
C ILE A 650 21.01 -23.85 -19.60
N ILE A 651 21.01 -25.12 -19.99
CA ILE A 651 21.93 -25.63 -21.02
C ILE A 651 21.71 -24.93 -22.36
N ALA A 652 20.45 -24.66 -22.73
CA ALA A 652 20.09 -23.95 -23.95
C ALA A 652 20.73 -22.55 -23.99
N HIS A 653 20.58 -21.77 -22.92
CA HIS A 653 21.20 -20.44 -22.81
C HIS A 653 22.73 -20.47 -22.77
N LEU A 654 23.32 -21.42 -22.05
CA LEU A 654 24.78 -21.54 -21.95
C LEU A 654 25.41 -22.01 -23.27
N SER A 655 24.68 -22.78 -24.07
CA SER A 655 25.14 -23.24 -25.40
C SER A 655 25.24 -22.11 -26.43
N CYS A 656 24.59 -20.97 -26.17
CA CYS A 656 24.73 -19.75 -26.96
C CYS A 656 26.04 -18.98 -26.68
N LEU A 657 26.86 -19.39 -25.71
CA LEU A 657 28.19 -18.82 -25.53
C LEU A 657 29.15 -19.25 -26.65
N LYS A 658 30.11 -18.38 -26.98
CA LYS A 658 31.17 -18.69 -27.95
C LYS A 658 32.03 -19.85 -27.47
N ASP A 659 32.55 -20.65 -28.41
CA ASP A 659 33.39 -21.82 -28.12
C ASP A 659 34.61 -21.47 -27.27
N GLU A 660 35.24 -20.31 -27.49
CA GLU A 660 36.38 -19.84 -26.70
C GLU A 660 36.05 -19.73 -25.20
N ILE A 661 34.85 -19.26 -24.87
CA ILE A 661 34.38 -19.10 -23.47
C ILE A 661 34.03 -20.48 -22.90
N TRP A 662 33.38 -21.33 -23.68
CA TRP A 662 33.00 -22.68 -23.27
C TRP A 662 34.24 -23.53 -22.94
N LEU A 663 35.16 -23.65 -23.90
CA LEU A 663 36.36 -24.49 -23.79
C LEU A 663 37.34 -24.02 -22.71
N ARG A 664 37.31 -22.72 -22.37
CA ARG A 664 38.08 -22.19 -21.23
C ARG A 664 37.61 -22.73 -19.88
N ASN A 665 36.34 -23.07 -19.75
CA ASN A 665 35.71 -23.38 -18.46
C ASN A 665 35.28 -24.85 -18.32
N ILE A 666 34.96 -25.53 -19.42
CA ILE A 666 34.37 -26.88 -19.44
C ILE A 666 35.17 -27.80 -20.37
N GLN A 667 35.61 -28.95 -19.86
CA GLN A 667 36.40 -29.92 -20.63
C GLN A 667 35.58 -30.68 -21.70
N SER A 668 34.32 -30.98 -21.39
CA SER A 668 33.41 -31.71 -22.28
C SER A 668 32.89 -30.85 -23.43
N SER A 669 32.66 -31.45 -24.61
CA SER A 669 32.21 -30.72 -25.79
C SER A 669 30.80 -30.13 -25.63
N ARG A 670 30.62 -28.89 -26.12
CA ARG A 670 29.33 -28.19 -26.19
C ARG A 670 28.29 -29.03 -26.94
N GLU A 671 28.74 -29.67 -28.02
CA GLU A 671 27.94 -30.55 -28.89
C GLU A 671 27.30 -31.70 -28.11
N SER A 672 27.99 -32.26 -27.10
CA SER A 672 27.44 -33.34 -26.28
C SER A 672 26.23 -32.88 -25.44
N TYR A 673 26.29 -31.66 -24.92
CA TYR A 673 25.19 -31.07 -24.14
C TYR A 673 24.01 -30.72 -25.04
N VAL A 674 24.28 -30.09 -26.19
CA VAL A 674 23.26 -29.70 -27.16
C VAL A 674 22.54 -30.93 -27.72
N LYS A 675 23.28 -32.00 -28.07
CA LYS A 675 22.68 -33.25 -28.53
C LYS A 675 21.81 -33.91 -27.45
N LEU A 676 22.27 -33.95 -26.20
CA LEU A 676 21.49 -34.52 -25.12
C LEU A 676 20.24 -33.68 -24.78
N LEU A 677 20.35 -32.35 -24.88
CA LEU A 677 19.21 -31.44 -24.77
C LEU A 677 18.11 -31.82 -25.77
N GLY A 678 18.45 -31.96 -27.06
CA GLY A 678 17.50 -32.36 -28.09
C GLY A 678 16.86 -33.72 -27.80
N GLN A 679 17.67 -34.72 -27.42
CA GLN A 679 17.18 -36.04 -27.03
C GLN A 679 16.24 -36.01 -25.83
N ALA A 680 16.54 -35.18 -24.81
CA ALA A 680 15.71 -35.06 -23.63
C ALA A 680 14.33 -34.49 -24.00
N VAL A 681 14.29 -33.36 -24.72
CA VAL A 681 13.04 -32.70 -25.11
C VAL A 681 12.18 -33.58 -26.02
N CYS A 682 12.79 -34.29 -26.98
CA CYS A 682 12.07 -35.24 -27.84
C CYS A 682 11.41 -36.39 -27.06
N ASN A 683 11.95 -36.75 -25.89
CA ASN A 683 11.42 -37.84 -25.05
C ASN A 683 10.39 -37.36 -24.01
N TRP A 684 10.19 -36.05 -23.86
CA TRP A 684 9.25 -35.54 -22.87
C TRP A 684 7.80 -35.76 -23.28
N GLN A 685 7.00 -36.19 -22.32
CA GLN A 685 5.54 -36.14 -22.41
C GLN A 685 5.06 -34.84 -21.74
N PRO A 686 4.31 -33.98 -22.44
CA PRO A 686 3.79 -32.75 -21.83
C PRO A 686 2.96 -33.05 -20.58
N PRO A 687 3.24 -32.43 -19.42
CA PRO A 687 2.49 -32.68 -18.19
C PRO A 687 1.06 -32.18 -18.32
N HIS A 688 0.11 -32.86 -17.67
CA HIS A 688 -1.32 -32.53 -17.67
C HIS A 688 -1.64 -31.20 -16.95
N SER A 689 -0.86 -30.87 -15.92
CA SER A 689 -0.97 -29.61 -15.18
C SER A 689 -0.12 -28.51 -15.81
N GLU A 690 -0.43 -27.26 -15.47
CA GLU A 690 0.47 -26.14 -15.69
C GLU A 690 1.77 -26.36 -14.90
N MET A 691 2.90 -26.12 -15.56
CA MET A 691 4.22 -26.30 -14.96
C MET A 691 4.86 -24.98 -14.54
N VAL A 692 4.77 -23.96 -15.40
CA VAL A 692 5.44 -22.67 -15.28
C VAL A 692 4.60 -21.57 -15.91
N ALA A 693 4.72 -20.36 -15.36
CA ALA A 693 4.14 -19.15 -15.92
C ALA A 693 5.26 -18.15 -16.24
N TYR A 694 5.10 -17.45 -17.35
CA TYR A 694 6.04 -16.42 -17.80
C TYR A 694 5.37 -15.04 -17.79
N ARG A 695 6.16 -13.99 -17.56
CA ARG A 695 5.69 -12.59 -17.65
C ARG A 695 5.63 -12.14 -19.10
N SER A 696 6.63 -12.49 -19.90
CA SER A 696 6.67 -12.26 -21.34
C SER A 696 7.25 -13.47 -22.09
N PHE A 697 7.18 -13.44 -23.43
CA PHE A 697 7.92 -14.36 -24.28
C PHE A 697 9.27 -13.79 -24.75
N GLU A 698 9.67 -12.61 -24.27
CA GLU A 698 10.91 -11.94 -24.67
C GLU A 698 12.17 -12.81 -24.44
N PRO A 699 12.33 -13.52 -23.29
CA PRO A 699 13.48 -14.40 -23.09
C PRO A 699 13.60 -15.49 -24.18
N PHE A 700 12.48 -16.07 -24.61
CA PHE A 700 12.48 -17.06 -25.69
C PHE A 700 12.85 -16.43 -27.04
N GLY A 701 12.33 -15.23 -27.34
CA GLY A 701 12.69 -14.48 -28.54
C GLY A 701 14.20 -14.19 -28.60
N LEU A 702 14.77 -13.68 -27.51
CA LEU A 702 16.21 -13.41 -27.40
C LEU A 702 17.04 -14.69 -27.57
N LEU A 703 16.56 -15.83 -27.06
CA LEU A 703 17.25 -17.10 -27.18
C LEU A 703 17.25 -17.63 -28.62
N VAL A 704 16.09 -17.73 -29.27
CA VAL A 704 15.99 -18.34 -30.62
C VAL A 704 16.58 -17.45 -31.71
N LEU A 705 16.67 -16.14 -31.47
CA LEU A 705 17.29 -15.18 -32.38
C LEU A 705 18.77 -14.93 -32.08
N HIS A 706 19.31 -15.54 -31.01
CA HIS A 706 20.72 -15.38 -30.66
C HIS A 706 21.62 -15.99 -31.75
N PRO A 707 22.69 -15.31 -32.23
CA PRO A 707 23.52 -15.76 -33.37
C PRO A 707 24.11 -17.17 -33.24
N GLU A 708 24.37 -17.61 -32.01
CA GLU A 708 24.91 -18.94 -31.67
C GLU A 708 23.83 -20.00 -31.39
N SER A 709 22.54 -19.66 -31.55
CA SER A 709 21.43 -20.59 -31.30
C SER A 709 21.40 -21.73 -32.32
N ARG A 710 20.96 -22.89 -31.86
CA ARG A 710 20.99 -24.18 -32.58
C ARG A 710 19.62 -24.85 -32.59
N LEU A 711 19.46 -25.87 -33.42
CA LEU A 711 18.19 -26.58 -33.61
C LEU A 711 17.58 -27.10 -32.30
N GLU A 712 18.39 -27.72 -31.45
CA GLU A 712 17.96 -28.32 -30.18
C GLU A 712 17.55 -27.26 -29.14
N ILE A 713 18.14 -26.06 -29.23
CA ILE A 713 17.77 -24.88 -28.44
C ILE A 713 16.39 -24.37 -28.90
N HIS A 714 16.18 -24.29 -30.21
CA HIS A 714 14.87 -23.94 -30.78
C HIS A 714 13.80 -24.95 -30.36
N LEU A 715 14.13 -26.24 -30.31
CA LEU A 715 13.22 -27.28 -29.84
C LEU A 715 12.75 -27.04 -28.41
N TRP A 716 13.67 -26.77 -27.48
CA TRP A 716 13.30 -26.45 -26.11
C TRP A 716 12.39 -25.22 -26.02
N ALA A 717 12.76 -24.13 -26.71
CA ALA A 717 11.98 -22.89 -26.69
C ALA A 717 10.57 -23.07 -27.27
N VAL A 718 10.44 -23.73 -28.43
CA VAL A 718 9.14 -23.99 -29.07
C VAL A 718 8.29 -24.97 -28.24
N TRP A 719 8.92 -25.97 -27.62
CA TRP A 719 8.22 -26.88 -26.70
C TRP A 719 7.66 -26.14 -25.49
N ALA A 720 8.43 -25.22 -24.91
CA ALA A 720 8.00 -24.39 -23.78
C ALA A 720 6.77 -23.53 -24.14
N ILE A 721 6.86 -22.81 -25.26
CA ILE A 721 5.78 -21.97 -25.77
C ILE A 721 4.52 -22.81 -26.03
N HIS A 722 4.68 -23.96 -26.70
CA HIS A 722 3.58 -24.88 -27.00
C HIS A 722 2.88 -25.39 -25.74
N HIS A 723 3.64 -25.80 -24.74
CA HIS A 723 3.10 -26.26 -23.46
C HIS A 723 2.28 -25.17 -22.77
N ILE A 724 2.81 -23.94 -22.70
CA ILE A 724 2.13 -22.79 -22.06
C ILE A 724 0.79 -22.49 -22.76
N LEU A 725 0.80 -22.42 -24.10
CA LEU A 725 -0.39 -22.11 -24.90
C LEU A 725 -1.45 -23.21 -24.82
N THR A 726 -1.03 -24.48 -24.75
CA THR A 726 -1.95 -25.62 -24.58
C THR A 726 -2.70 -25.56 -23.23
N ARG A 727 -2.11 -24.92 -22.21
CA ARG A 727 -2.71 -24.81 -20.87
C ARG A 727 -3.49 -23.51 -20.65
N LYS A 728 -3.04 -22.39 -21.24
CA LYS A 728 -3.61 -21.05 -21.04
C LYS A 728 -3.65 -20.23 -22.34
N GLU A 729 -4.25 -20.79 -23.38
CA GLU A 729 -4.40 -20.19 -24.72
C GLU A 729 -4.90 -18.74 -24.66
N MET A 730 -6.04 -18.50 -24.01
CA MET A 730 -6.67 -17.18 -23.90
C MET A 730 -5.79 -16.11 -23.26
N ARG A 731 -4.91 -16.50 -22.34
CA ARG A 731 -4.00 -15.58 -21.66
C ARG A 731 -2.75 -15.30 -22.49
N TYR A 732 -2.15 -16.34 -23.06
CA TYR A 732 -0.81 -16.26 -23.63
C TYR A 732 -0.77 -16.04 -25.15
N VAL A 733 -1.84 -16.33 -25.91
CA VAL A 733 -1.88 -15.97 -27.33
C VAL A 733 -1.70 -14.46 -27.54
N PRO A 734 -2.43 -13.57 -26.82
CA PRO A 734 -2.19 -12.13 -26.94
C PRO A 734 -0.75 -11.72 -26.61
N VAL A 735 -0.16 -12.30 -25.54
CA VAL A 735 1.24 -12.04 -25.14
C VAL A 735 2.23 -12.49 -26.21
N LEU A 736 1.98 -13.62 -26.89
CA LEU A 736 2.81 -14.07 -28.01
C LEU A 736 2.67 -13.13 -29.21
N CYS A 737 1.47 -12.64 -29.49
CA CYS A 737 1.25 -11.67 -30.58
C CYS A 737 1.97 -10.34 -30.36
N GLU A 738 2.23 -9.95 -29.11
CA GLU A 738 3.05 -8.77 -28.80
C GLU A 738 4.54 -9.01 -29.11
N CYS A 739 5.01 -10.26 -29.12
CA CYS A 739 6.38 -10.64 -29.44
C CYS A 739 6.58 -10.95 -30.94
N GLN A 740 6.55 -9.90 -31.78
CA GLN A 740 6.65 -10.04 -33.24
C GLN A 740 7.88 -10.82 -33.74
N PRO A 741 9.11 -10.60 -33.21
CA PRO A 741 10.28 -11.35 -33.67
C PRO A 741 10.14 -12.87 -33.48
N LEU A 742 9.55 -13.29 -32.36
CA LEU A 742 9.30 -14.70 -32.07
C LEU A 742 8.19 -15.27 -32.96
N LEU A 743 7.14 -14.50 -33.23
CA LEU A 743 6.09 -14.92 -34.16
C LEU A 743 6.62 -15.10 -35.59
N SER A 744 7.48 -14.19 -36.06
CA SER A 744 8.17 -14.29 -37.35
C SER A 744 9.06 -15.54 -37.40
N PHE A 745 9.80 -15.83 -36.33
CA PHE A 745 10.57 -17.06 -36.21
C PHE A 745 9.69 -18.32 -36.33
N LEU A 746 8.55 -18.37 -35.63
CA LEU A 746 7.62 -19.52 -35.70
C LEU A 746 7.07 -19.71 -37.12
N ARG A 747 6.68 -18.63 -37.81
CA ARG A 747 6.23 -18.67 -39.21
C ARG A 747 7.31 -19.19 -40.14
N LEU A 748 8.54 -18.71 -39.96
CA LEU A 748 9.70 -19.12 -40.74
C LEU A 748 9.99 -20.62 -40.59
N VAL A 749 9.98 -21.11 -39.36
CA VAL A 749 10.23 -22.52 -39.04
C VAL A 749 9.21 -23.45 -39.69
N VAL A 750 7.93 -23.06 -39.72
CA VAL A 750 6.88 -23.84 -40.40
C VAL A 750 7.06 -23.82 -41.93
N SER A 751 7.58 -22.73 -42.48
CA SER A 751 7.79 -22.56 -43.93
C SER A 751 8.97 -23.38 -44.49
N PHE A 752 9.90 -23.83 -43.64
CA PHE A 752 11.06 -24.59 -44.07
C PHE A 752 10.86 -26.10 -44.01
N ASP A 753 11.56 -26.80 -44.89
CA ASP A 753 11.72 -28.25 -44.82
C ASP A 753 12.64 -28.66 -43.65
N GLU A 754 12.45 -29.87 -43.14
CA GLU A 754 13.22 -30.42 -42.01
C GLU A 754 14.72 -30.40 -42.27
N GLY A 755 15.15 -30.74 -43.50
CA GLY A 755 16.57 -30.71 -43.86
C GLY A 755 17.16 -29.30 -43.79
N VAL A 756 16.38 -28.28 -44.16
CA VAL A 756 16.78 -26.86 -44.12
C VAL A 756 16.88 -26.35 -42.68
N LEU A 757 15.95 -26.76 -41.81
CA LEU A 757 16.03 -26.45 -40.38
C LEU A 757 17.30 -27.01 -39.75
N CYS A 758 17.72 -28.22 -40.16
CA CYS A 758 18.96 -28.84 -39.67
C CYS A 758 20.25 -28.26 -40.28
N ALA A 759 20.20 -27.69 -41.49
CA ALA A 759 21.39 -27.32 -42.27
C ALA A 759 22.12 -26.03 -41.83
N HIS A 760 21.66 -25.38 -40.75
CA HIS A 760 22.17 -24.10 -40.22
C HIS A 760 22.02 -22.86 -41.13
N ASN A 761 21.47 -21.80 -40.52
CA ASN A 761 21.33 -20.39 -40.95
C ASN A 761 19.89 -19.86 -41.13
N LEU A 762 18.90 -20.33 -40.35
CA LEU A 762 17.59 -19.64 -40.24
C LEU A 762 17.74 -18.12 -39.96
N GLN A 763 18.75 -17.76 -39.16
CA GLN A 763 18.95 -16.39 -38.66
C GLN A 763 19.59 -15.45 -39.68
N ARG A 764 20.48 -15.96 -40.55
CA ARG A 764 21.11 -15.13 -41.59
C ARG A 764 20.06 -14.60 -42.57
N GLN A 765 18.92 -15.31 -42.73
CA GLN A 765 17.79 -14.88 -43.56
C GLN A 765 16.81 -13.91 -42.86
N LEU A 766 16.66 -13.96 -41.53
CA LEU A 766 15.85 -12.97 -40.78
C LEU A 766 16.53 -11.60 -40.74
N PHE A 767 17.85 -11.57 -40.49
CA PHE A 767 18.63 -10.33 -40.58
C PHE A 767 18.62 -9.75 -42.00
N ASP A 768 18.65 -10.61 -43.04
CA ASP A 768 18.52 -10.18 -44.44
C ASP A 768 17.11 -9.72 -44.81
N GLN A 769 16.05 -10.26 -44.18
CA GLN A 769 14.67 -9.83 -44.44
C GLN A 769 14.34 -8.49 -43.75
N GLU A 770 14.83 -8.23 -42.53
CA GLU A 770 14.67 -6.91 -41.91
C GLU A 770 15.51 -5.84 -42.60
N THR A 771 16.73 -6.15 -43.04
CA THR A 771 17.48 -5.21 -43.90
C THR A 771 16.86 -5.03 -45.29
N ARG A 772 16.11 -6.00 -45.83
CA ARG A 772 15.33 -5.81 -47.06
C ARG A 772 14.03 -5.05 -46.84
N SER A 773 13.38 -5.17 -45.70
CA SER A 773 12.19 -4.36 -45.36
C SER A 773 12.56 -2.90 -45.09
N ILE A 774 13.72 -2.64 -44.46
CA ILE A 774 14.21 -1.28 -44.20
C ILE A 774 14.77 -0.64 -45.49
N ASN A 775 15.32 -1.42 -46.41
CA ASN A 775 15.87 -0.89 -47.68
C ASN A 775 14.86 -0.82 -48.85
N ASN A 776 13.72 -1.49 -48.77
CA ASN A 776 12.70 -1.41 -49.82
C ASN A 776 11.72 -0.23 -49.67
N ASP A 777 11.64 0.40 -48.49
CA ASP A 777 10.84 1.62 -48.29
C ASP A 777 11.58 2.92 -48.69
N TYR A 778 12.80 2.84 -49.25
CA TYR A 778 13.58 4.01 -49.68
C TYR A 778 14.20 3.87 -51.08
N ARG A 779 13.54 3.16 -51.99
CA ARG A 779 13.87 3.18 -53.43
C ARG A 779 12.63 3.41 -54.29
N ASP A 780 12.01 4.57 -54.12
CA ASP A 780 11.38 5.29 -55.22
C ASP A 780 11.51 6.79 -54.95
N ASN A 781 11.83 7.55 -56.00
CA ASN A 781 12.14 8.98 -56.04
C ASN A 781 13.62 9.39 -55.88
N ASN A 782 14.47 8.84 -56.76
CA ASN A 782 15.56 9.62 -57.32
C ASN A 782 15.02 10.38 -58.53
N ASN A 783 14.95 11.71 -58.45
CA ASN A 783 15.29 12.58 -59.57
C ASN A 783 15.55 14.02 -59.07
N ASP A 784 16.67 14.54 -59.56
CA ASP A 784 17.00 15.94 -59.78
C ASP A 784 17.64 16.80 -58.67
N ASN A 785 18.95 17.00 -58.89
CA ASN A 785 19.70 18.27 -58.88
C ASN A 785 20.05 18.92 -57.52
N VAL A 786 21.30 18.79 -57.07
CA VAL A 786 22.51 19.61 -57.39
C VAL A 786 22.73 20.76 -56.39
N GLU A 787 23.89 20.66 -55.70
CA GLU A 787 24.72 21.73 -55.10
C GLU A 787 24.13 22.71 -54.06
N ASN A 788 24.59 22.63 -52.80
CA ASN A 788 25.68 23.47 -52.25
C ASN A 788 25.72 23.49 -50.70
N ASN A 789 26.94 23.28 -50.18
CA ASN A 789 27.61 23.91 -49.03
C ASN A 789 26.93 24.09 -47.65
N ASN A 790 27.57 23.44 -46.66
CA ASN A 790 28.11 24.00 -45.41
C ASN A 790 27.30 25.06 -44.66
N ASN A 791 26.71 24.70 -43.52
CA ASN A 791 27.21 25.09 -42.19
C ASN A 791 26.32 24.58 -41.06
N TYR A 792 26.96 23.88 -40.13
CA TYR A 792 26.45 23.60 -38.79
C TYR A 792 26.40 24.89 -37.96
N CYS A 793 25.24 25.25 -37.41
CA CYS A 793 25.17 25.79 -36.05
C CYS A 793 23.75 25.70 -35.47
N VAL A 794 23.70 25.15 -34.27
CA VAL A 794 22.55 24.92 -33.39
C VAL A 794 22.00 26.23 -32.84
N LYS A 795 20.67 26.42 -32.91
CA LYS A 795 19.92 27.28 -31.98
C LYS A 795 18.58 26.66 -31.60
N ASN A 796 18.39 26.52 -30.30
CA ASN A 796 17.15 26.20 -29.59
C ASN A 796 16.10 27.31 -29.76
N SER A 797 14.84 26.93 -29.97
CA SER A 797 13.67 27.74 -29.60
C SER A 797 12.42 26.86 -29.43
N ASP A 798 11.84 27.01 -28.23
CA ASP A 798 10.64 26.47 -27.57
C ASP A 798 9.42 26.01 -28.41
N PRO A 799 8.74 24.91 -28.01
CA PRO A 799 7.43 24.52 -28.50
C PRO A 799 6.33 24.78 -27.45
N ILE A 800 5.59 25.89 -27.56
CA ILE A 800 4.27 26.04 -26.93
C ILE A 800 3.36 26.81 -27.88
N ARG A 801 2.52 26.09 -28.64
CA ARG A 801 1.13 26.50 -28.97
C ARG A 801 0.39 25.43 -29.79
N SER A 802 -0.90 25.36 -29.50
CA SER A 802 -1.98 24.63 -30.19
C SER A 802 -2.21 23.17 -29.78
N LEU A 803 -3.15 23.00 -28.84
CA LEU A 803 -4.07 21.86 -28.79
C LEU A 803 -5.30 22.35 -28.01
N THR A 804 -6.16 23.08 -28.72
CA THR A 804 -7.49 23.49 -28.28
C THR A 804 -8.53 22.61 -28.95
N THR A 805 -9.40 22.06 -28.09
CA THR A 805 -10.83 21.79 -28.30
C THR A 805 -11.28 20.81 -29.39
N SER A 806 -11.73 19.64 -28.94
CA SER A 806 -12.89 18.94 -29.48
C SER A 806 -13.65 18.24 -28.35
N CYS A 807 -14.66 18.93 -27.81
CA CYS A 807 -15.66 18.38 -26.89
C CYS A 807 -16.76 17.70 -27.69
N ASN A 808 -16.85 16.36 -27.65
CA ASN A 808 -18.01 15.64 -28.15
C ASN A 808 -18.96 15.26 -26.99
N VAL A 809 -20.18 15.78 -27.11
CA VAL A 809 -21.32 15.63 -26.23
C VAL A 809 -21.97 14.26 -26.50
N ILE A 810 -22.00 13.37 -25.51
CA ILE A 810 -22.81 12.13 -25.56
C ILE A 810 -24.05 12.32 -24.67
N ARG A 811 -25.23 12.26 -25.31
CA ARG A 811 -26.57 12.32 -24.69
C ARG A 811 -26.98 10.95 -24.12
N PRO A 812 -27.82 10.92 -23.06
CA PRO A 812 -28.25 9.69 -22.38
C PRO A 812 -29.61 9.17 -22.88
N GLN A 813 -29.79 7.84 -22.87
CA GLN A 813 -31.03 7.08 -23.12
C GLN A 813 -30.95 5.72 -22.37
N PRO A 814 -32.06 5.02 -22.06
CA PRO A 814 -32.44 4.76 -20.68
C PRO A 814 -32.65 3.28 -20.28
N SER A 815 -32.92 3.12 -19.00
CA SER A 815 -33.19 1.94 -18.17
C SER A 815 -34.34 1.00 -18.60
N SER A 816 -34.07 -0.32 -18.57
CA SER A 816 -35.05 -1.41 -18.32
C SER A 816 -34.65 -2.08 -16.99
N ILE A 817 -35.39 -1.95 -15.89
CA ILE A 817 -36.63 -2.61 -15.45
C ILE A 817 -36.54 -4.15 -15.41
N TYR A 818 -36.30 -4.60 -14.17
CA TYR A 818 -36.43 -5.93 -13.57
C TYR A 818 -37.88 -6.45 -13.53
N SER A 819 -38.07 -7.79 -13.60
CA SER A 819 -39.09 -8.56 -12.84
C SER A 819 -38.89 -10.09 -12.97
N PRO A 820 -39.49 -10.93 -12.08
CA PRO A 820 -38.85 -12.13 -11.51
C PRO A 820 -39.58 -13.48 -11.71
N SER A 821 -38.95 -14.60 -11.31
CA SER A 821 -39.55 -15.89 -10.87
C SER A 821 -38.43 -16.78 -10.29
N THR A 822 -38.38 -17.09 -8.99
CA THR A 822 -39.06 -18.15 -8.17
C THR A 822 -38.45 -19.56 -8.26
N ASP A 823 -38.05 -20.02 -7.07
CA ASP A 823 -38.01 -21.39 -6.52
C ASP A 823 -37.01 -22.42 -7.07
N SER A 824 -36.02 -22.79 -6.25
CA SER A 824 -36.11 -23.95 -5.35
C SER A 824 -34.75 -24.27 -4.69
N ASP A 825 -34.83 -24.61 -3.41
CA ASP A 825 -33.76 -25.09 -2.56
C ASP A 825 -33.08 -26.36 -3.12
N ILE A 826 -31.75 -26.44 -3.03
CA ILE A 826 -31.01 -27.62 -2.54
C ILE A 826 -29.63 -27.15 -2.09
N SER A 827 -29.38 -27.40 -0.81
CA SER A 827 -28.10 -27.34 -0.11
C SER A 827 -27.12 -28.41 -0.64
N SER A 828 -25.92 -28.02 -1.03
CA SER A 828 -24.72 -28.86 -0.84
C SER A 828 -23.44 -28.03 -0.92
N GLU A 829 -22.55 -28.34 0.02
CA GLU A 829 -21.33 -27.66 0.41
C GLU A 829 -20.31 -27.41 -0.71
N VAL A 830 -19.70 -26.22 -0.66
CA VAL A 830 -18.61 -25.77 -1.55
C VAL A 830 -17.28 -26.35 -1.03
N PRO A 831 -16.50 -27.11 -1.84
CA PRO A 831 -15.25 -27.67 -1.39
C PRO A 831 -14.12 -26.64 -1.45
N ALA A 832 -13.44 -26.48 -0.32
CA ALA A 832 -12.18 -25.76 -0.20
C ALA A 832 -11.09 -26.44 -1.06
N LEU A 833 -10.43 -25.62 -1.88
CA LEU A 833 -9.23 -25.97 -2.64
C LEU A 833 -8.08 -26.29 -1.66
N CYS A 834 -7.93 -27.56 -1.31
CA CYS A 834 -6.70 -28.12 -0.79
C CYS A 834 -6.20 -29.17 -1.79
N GLU A 835 -4.99 -28.95 -2.28
CA GLU A 835 -4.26 -29.79 -3.22
C GLU A 835 -4.23 -31.25 -2.71
N ALA A 836 -4.87 -32.16 -3.45
CA ALA A 836 -4.86 -33.59 -3.16
C ALA A 836 -3.75 -34.29 -3.97
N PRO A 837 -3.02 -35.27 -3.38
CA PRO A 837 -1.87 -35.92 -3.99
C PRO A 837 -2.27 -37.02 -4.98
N ALA A 838 -1.56 -37.08 -6.12
CA ALA A 838 -1.77 -38.07 -7.16
C ALA A 838 -1.24 -39.45 -6.73
N GLY A 839 -2.16 -40.41 -6.65
CA GLY A 839 -1.88 -41.83 -6.39
C GLY A 839 -1.54 -42.64 -7.65
N ASP A 840 -0.94 -43.79 -7.36
CA ASP A 840 -0.38 -44.80 -8.26
C ASP A 840 -1.33 -45.35 -9.33
N CYS A 841 -0.78 -45.60 -10.52
CA CYS A 841 -1.26 -46.65 -11.42
C CYS A 841 -0.06 -47.33 -12.11
N PHE A 842 0.18 -48.58 -11.68
CA PHE A 842 1.01 -49.57 -12.35
C PHE A 842 0.38 -49.97 -13.70
N MET A 843 1.17 -49.96 -14.78
CA MET A 843 1.04 -50.93 -15.87
C MET A 843 2.42 -51.22 -16.44
N SER A 844 2.82 -52.48 -16.26
CA SER A 844 3.99 -53.14 -16.83
C SER A 844 3.70 -53.49 -18.29
N GLU A 845 4.67 -53.34 -19.19
CA GLU A 845 4.95 -54.37 -20.19
C GLU A 845 6.30 -54.15 -20.88
N SER A 846 7.02 -55.26 -20.94
CA SER A 846 8.36 -55.50 -21.44
C SER A 846 8.34 -55.87 -22.92
N VAL A 847 9.20 -55.28 -23.76
CA VAL A 847 9.65 -55.93 -25.00
C VAL A 847 11.15 -55.71 -25.21
N GLN A 848 11.77 -56.80 -25.64
CA GLN A 848 13.17 -57.16 -25.61
C GLN A 848 14.04 -56.47 -26.68
N ILE A 849 15.29 -56.32 -26.25
CA ILE A 849 16.52 -56.10 -27.00
C ILE A 849 16.73 -57.21 -28.05
N GLN A 850 17.04 -56.83 -29.29
CA GLN A 850 17.80 -57.67 -30.20
C GLN A 850 19.06 -56.93 -30.68
N SER A 851 20.17 -57.63 -30.51
CA SER A 851 21.52 -57.28 -30.90
C SER A 851 21.84 -57.85 -32.27
N LEU A 852 22.54 -57.09 -33.12
CA LEU A 852 23.22 -57.61 -34.31
C LEU A 852 24.62 -56.99 -34.42
N ARG A 853 25.59 -57.84 -34.06
CA ARG A 853 26.95 -58.10 -34.60
C ARG A 853 27.44 -57.12 -35.68
N GLN A 854 28.53 -56.39 -35.45
CA GLN A 854 29.94 -56.78 -35.66
C GLN A 854 30.26 -57.40 -37.03
N SER A 855 30.94 -56.62 -37.87
CA SER A 855 31.86 -57.11 -38.89
C SER A 855 33.03 -56.14 -39.05
N SER A 856 34.21 -56.66 -38.71
CA SER A 856 35.52 -56.05 -38.83
C SER A 856 36.12 -56.34 -40.21
N THR A 857 36.75 -55.36 -40.85
CA THR A 857 37.84 -55.63 -41.80
C THR A 857 38.83 -54.48 -41.82
N VAL A 858 40.10 -54.84 -42.01
CA VAL A 858 41.34 -54.11 -41.74
C VAL A 858 42.06 -53.80 -43.06
N THR A 859 42.96 -52.80 -43.01
CA THR A 859 44.12 -52.49 -43.90
C THR A 859 43.88 -51.98 -45.33
N HIS A 860 44.32 -50.73 -45.61
CA HIS A 860 45.63 -50.42 -46.23
C HIS A 860 45.92 -48.90 -46.26
N VAL A 861 47.21 -48.58 -46.41
CA VAL A 861 47.92 -47.32 -46.08
C VAL A 861 48.34 -46.54 -47.35
N GLU A 862 48.15 -45.21 -47.32
CA GLU A 862 48.86 -44.07 -47.98
C GLU A 862 49.12 -44.05 -49.52
N PRO A 863 49.44 -42.89 -50.18
CA PRO A 863 49.81 -41.56 -49.65
C PRO A 863 49.15 -40.32 -50.30
N VAL A 864 49.46 -39.20 -49.63
CA VAL A 864 49.32 -37.77 -49.90
C VAL A 864 49.53 -37.30 -51.35
N GLY A 865 48.63 -36.44 -51.83
CA GLY A 865 48.80 -35.60 -53.01
C GLY A 865 47.88 -34.36 -52.94
N GLN A 866 48.50 -33.19 -52.81
CA GLN A 866 47.88 -31.87 -52.66
C GLN A 866 47.18 -31.41 -53.96
N SER A 867 45.94 -30.93 -53.89
CA SER A 867 45.49 -29.70 -54.60
C SER A 867 44.04 -29.33 -54.28
N ALA A 868 43.87 -28.05 -53.91
CA ALA A 868 42.73 -27.14 -54.04
C ALA A 868 41.29 -27.57 -53.65
N GLU A 869 40.74 -26.78 -52.72
CA GLU A 869 39.30 -26.52 -52.49
C GLU A 869 38.49 -27.63 -51.80
N GLY A 870 38.63 -27.68 -50.48
CA GLY A 870 37.78 -28.46 -49.58
C GLY A 870 36.35 -27.93 -49.54
N ILE A 871 35.50 -28.46 -50.42
CA ILE A 871 34.07 -28.61 -50.13
C ILE A 871 34.01 -29.76 -49.12
N ALA A 872 34.00 -29.44 -47.83
CA ALA A 872 33.70 -30.42 -46.79
C ALA A 872 32.39 -31.12 -47.16
N ALA A 873 32.45 -32.44 -47.38
CA ALA A 873 31.28 -33.27 -47.61
C ALA A 873 30.27 -33.00 -46.49
N PHE A 874 29.15 -32.37 -46.83
CA PHE A 874 28.07 -32.10 -45.89
C PHE A 874 27.50 -33.46 -45.48
N VAL A 875 27.92 -33.96 -44.32
CA VAL A 875 27.21 -35.08 -43.67
C VAL A 875 25.82 -34.53 -43.40
N GLY A 876 24.81 -35.07 -44.11
CA GLY A 876 23.41 -34.67 -43.92
C GLY A 876 22.98 -34.82 -42.44
N PRO A 877 21.84 -34.23 -42.07
CA PRO A 877 21.39 -34.26 -40.69
C PRO A 877 21.23 -35.69 -40.17
N ASP A 878 21.65 -35.93 -38.93
CA ASP A 878 21.42 -37.22 -38.29
C ASP A 878 19.94 -37.40 -37.90
N GLU A 879 19.50 -38.64 -37.63
CA GLU A 879 18.09 -38.93 -37.30
C GLU A 879 17.62 -38.18 -36.04
N SER A 880 18.53 -37.85 -35.12
CA SER A 880 18.21 -37.07 -33.92
C SER A 880 17.89 -35.62 -34.29
N GLN A 881 18.64 -35.03 -35.21
CA GLN A 881 18.39 -33.68 -35.73
C GLN A 881 17.07 -33.63 -36.51
N LEU A 882 16.80 -34.62 -37.36
CA LEU A 882 15.53 -34.71 -38.08
C LEU A 882 14.35 -34.86 -37.12
N ALA A 883 14.47 -35.66 -36.07
CA ALA A 883 13.43 -35.76 -35.03
C ALA A 883 13.16 -34.42 -34.34
N CYS A 884 14.21 -33.65 -34.02
CA CYS A 884 14.06 -32.30 -33.47
C CYS A 884 13.32 -31.38 -34.45
N ALA A 885 13.76 -31.31 -35.71
CA ALA A 885 13.14 -30.48 -36.74
C ALA A 885 11.65 -30.80 -36.96
N ARG A 886 11.29 -32.09 -37.02
CA ARG A 886 9.89 -32.56 -37.11
C ARG A 886 9.04 -32.05 -35.96
N LEU A 887 9.54 -32.22 -34.74
CA LEU A 887 8.80 -31.86 -33.53
C LEU A 887 8.62 -30.34 -33.42
N ILE A 888 9.66 -29.57 -33.74
CA ILE A 888 9.58 -28.11 -33.81
C ILE A 888 8.48 -27.69 -34.80
N ARG A 889 8.51 -28.19 -36.05
CA ARG A 889 7.53 -27.81 -37.09
C ARG A 889 6.11 -28.12 -36.67
N LYS A 890 5.90 -29.30 -36.09
CA LYS A 890 4.59 -29.71 -35.57
C LYS A 890 4.09 -28.74 -34.50
N MET A 891 4.88 -28.51 -33.46
CA MET A 891 4.49 -27.63 -32.35
C MET A 891 4.30 -26.18 -32.81
N ALA A 892 5.18 -25.66 -33.67
CA ALA A 892 5.06 -24.33 -34.23
C ALA A 892 3.79 -24.16 -35.09
N SER A 893 3.42 -25.18 -35.87
CA SER A 893 2.16 -25.18 -36.65
C SER A 893 0.93 -25.15 -35.74
N GLU A 894 0.94 -25.92 -34.66
CA GLU A 894 -0.13 -25.93 -33.65
C GLU A 894 -0.24 -24.59 -32.91
N ILE A 895 0.89 -23.97 -32.57
CA ILE A 895 0.95 -22.62 -31.99
C ILE A 895 0.36 -21.58 -32.96
N LEU A 896 0.79 -21.59 -34.23
CA LEU A 896 0.29 -20.63 -35.22
C LEU A 896 -1.20 -20.82 -35.50
N ALA A 897 -1.69 -22.06 -35.55
CA ALA A 897 -3.12 -22.33 -35.68
C ALA A 897 -3.92 -21.74 -34.49
N SER A 898 -3.39 -21.84 -33.28
CA SER A 898 -3.97 -21.20 -32.08
C SER A 898 -3.99 -19.67 -32.18
N VAL A 899 -2.90 -19.06 -32.65
CA VAL A 899 -2.80 -17.62 -32.91
C VAL A 899 -3.83 -17.18 -33.96
N ASP A 900 -3.92 -17.88 -35.09
CA ASP A 900 -4.82 -17.53 -36.19
C ASP A 900 -6.31 -17.71 -35.81
N ARG A 901 -6.65 -18.64 -34.91
CA ARG A 901 -8.01 -18.76 -34.33
C ARG A 901 -8.37 -17.58 -33.44
N THR A 902 -7.40 -17.03 -32.71
CA THR A 902 -7.65 -15.99 -31.70
C THR A 902 -7.59 -14.57 -32.28
N LEU A 903 -6.77 -14.33 -33.31
CA LEU A 903 -6.61 -13.00 -33.95
C LEU A 903 -7.93 -12.33 -34.38
N PRO A 904 -8.89 -13.04 -35.00
CA PRO A 904 -10.19 -12.46 -35.37
C PRO A 904 -10.99 -11.99 -34.16
N THR A 905 -10.89 -12.70 -33.03
CA THR A 905 -11.60 -12.33 -31.79
C THR A 905 -11.01 -11.09 -31.11
N LEU A 906 -9.70 -10.88 -31.22
CA LEU A 906 -9.01 -9.68 -30.72
C LEU A 906 -9.39 -8.42 -31.52
N GLN A 907 -9.51 -8.54 -32.85
CA GLN A 907 -9.97 -7.43 -33.70
C GLN A 907 -11.43 -7.05 -33.38
N SER A 908 -12.30 -8.02 -33.11
CA SER A 908 -13.71 -7.76 -32.74
C SER A 908 -13.92 -7.14 -31.35
N THR A 909 -13.00 -7.38 -30.39
CA THR A 909 -13.12 -6.88 -29.00
C THR A 909 -12.39 -5.55 -28.76
N SER A 910 -11.45 -5.17 -29.63
CA SER A 910 -10.73 -3.89 -29.55
C SER A 910 -11.60 -2.64 -29.74
N VAL A 911 -12.86 -2.77 -30.19
CA VAL A 911 -13.77 -1.62 -30.35
C VAL A 911 -14.49 -1.24 -29.05
N HIS A 912 -14.49 -2.07 -27.99
CA HIS A 912 -15.29 -1.76 -26.80
C HIS A 912 -14.66 -1.85 -25.40
N ASN A 913 -13.39 -2.22 -25.22
CA ASN A 913 -12.81 -2.28 -23.87
C ASN A 913 -11.44 -1.60 -23.74
N TYR A 914 -11.41 -0.26 -23.84
CA TYR A 914 -10.36 0.57 -23.26
C TYR A 914 -10.86 1.22 -21.96
N ASN A 915 -11.30 0.39 -21.01
CA ASN A 915 -11.46 0.71 -19.58
C ASN A 915 -12.10 -0.51 -18.91
N ASN A 916 -11.28 -1.50 -18.49
CA ASN A 916 -11.51 -2.42 -17.36
C ASN A 916 -10.62 -3.67 -17.48
N ASN A 917 -9.30 -3.52 -17.29
CA ASN A 917 -8.46 -4.65 -16.86
C ASN A 917 -8.64 -4.82 -15.35
N ARG A 918 -9.72 -5.47 -14.93
CA ARG A 918 -9.95 -6.05 -13.59
C ARG A 918 -11.30 -6.78 -13.63
N HIS A 919 -11.33 -7.98 -13.04
CA HIS A 919 -12.43 -8.96 -12.96
C HIS A 919 -12.38 -10.07 -14.01
N CYS A 920 -11.58 -11.10 -13.69
CA CYS A 920 -11.92 -12.47 -14.04
C CYS A 920 -12.83 -13.00 -12.91
N ASP A 921 -14.15 -12.96 -13.11
CA ASP A 921 -15.08 -13.79 -12.34
C ASP A 921 -15.40 -15.03 -13.19
N PRO A 922 -15.08 -16.27 -12.73
CA PRO A 922 -15.45 -17.49 -13.42
C PRO A 922 -16.82 -17.96 -12.92
N SER A 923 -17.90 -17.43 -13.49
CA SER A 923 -19.23 -18.01 -13.31
C SER A 923 -20.15 -17.62 -14.47
N GLU A 924 -20.00 -18.27 -15.62
CA GLU A 924 -21.03 -18.32 -16.68
C GLU A 924 -20.55 -19.22 -17.85
N SER A 925 -20.63 -20.53 -17.68
CA SER A 925 -20.72 -21.47 -18.82
C SER A 925 -21.13 -22.85 -18.33
N HIS A 926 -22.42 -23.11 -18.18
CA HIS A 926 -23.03 -24.42 -18.43
C HIS A 926 -24.54 -24.21 -18.66
N SER A 927 -24.90 -24.16 -19.94
CA SER A 927 -26.13 -24.76 -20.46
C SER A 927 -25.87 -26.25 -20.71
#